data_AF-A0A4Y6PMC1-F1
#
_entry.id   AF-A0A4Y6PMC1-F1
#
_cell.length_a   1.000
_cell.length_b   1.000
_cell.length_c   1.000
_cell.angle_alpha   90.00
_cell.angle_beta   90.00
_cell.angle_gamma   90.00
#
_symmetry.space_group_name_H-M   'P 1'
#
loop_
_entity.id
_entity.type
_entity.pdbx_description
1 polymer ?
#
loop_
_entity_poly.entity_id
_entity_poly.type
_entity_poly.pdbx_seq_one_letter_code
_entity_poly.pdbx_strand_id
1 'polypeptide(L)'
;MSASPPDIVFSIGPFNLYERIGRGGMGEVWRAVHRSSGTPAALKVVTAEYARDEAFRESFHREVRAMARLDHPSIVRVFDYGRIDAHSAGACDGALVQGSPYVAIELAPDGSLADIMQRGYAWSDVRQILLSVLDALAHSHARGLLHRDIKPDNVLAARHGGERHWKLTDFGIAQSIDAIDVDQPDALVGTPVYMAPEQFSGTWRDFGPATDLYALGCMAYQLVCGHLPFDASTPLKVAFMHLNDPPAPLDPRFEVPTGLDDWIGRLLQKDPSARFEKAADAARALAELSGGSSDTLKTIATQAAPTVVAPGIPTLPTPPPMTGSGPTRISNPELQELLADADRHAHRANQVPPGSSHPYEPDCVPLNWRPSSTPQPHSLVGVSPRLYGLRAIPVVGREPQRDQLWEALRSVAKERRPRLVVLDGPSGCGKSCLAQWLCERADEVGAANTLRATHSPEWSPNDGLRGMVTRWANSSGLSDEETRSRLTKLLDVADDEHYRWLVDDLTGLVCGADAETVNLADQIQAVFEVLRRLASPRPLVVWLDDLQWAESSMRLLEHIGAHADTQMPVLFCATVQSEALAERDVMADRLAAQLEASHAQLIELEALSSSENRALIDELLQLDEALAQRVARRVAGNPLFAVQLVGDWVERGWLVADQRGFRLREGVHAELPDDLHTVWVERIERVLAGRPSDDTTALWLAALLGRDVDAQEWGKACWRAGVPARATLFERLVELKLAERLDSGWRFVHGMLRESLLRQARAADGWAKLNRQTAAALETLADQANRPDLAPRIGRLLLRGGDTERAISFLSAGAKFLLSRDDFVAAEELVDLLFSACDDVGDAALAARLEGELVRGKLLSATRRIEQAVALSERVYALAIQQGWKRIAADALALRCKIEQVAGRLRGAALYARRALDIYKDIGDREGEVRALLRLGDNGSYVGEHEEAVEYYRAALQLADELGLVQLQAWCRWGIGYCLQQTMRLDEAREHLEVARELFEAAGQPRNEMSVVAGLSDLDRHTGHYARAKERALRVYRFMEARGGSLMIPSLNVAMIYFYEGDVAHAIEWTRRAEDLAPSMDRGWTMLHLLRLAIATYQGDINPWETRFAMLTATLEESGFVDIDLPLMLERVAQEAVRHHHGAHAAQALTLAADLWEQTHILERAHQARQRAASLAPA
;
A
#
# COMPACT_ATOMS: atom_id res chain seq x y z
N MET A 1 -54.99 -19.94 -11.89
CA MET A 1 -55.99 -20.65 -11.03
C MET A 1 -55.75 -20.18 -9.60
N SER A 2 -56.74 -19.55 -8.95
CA SER A 2 -56.61 -19.10 -7.56
C SER A 2 -56.88 -20.26 -6.61
N ALA A 3 -55.81 -20.86 -6.09
CA ALA A 3 -55.92 -21.69 -4.88
C ALA A 3 -56.18 -20.76 -3.68
N SER A 4 -57.00 -21.21 -2.73
CA SER A 4 -57.17 -20.55 -1.43
C SER A 4 -55.79 -20.26 -0.82
N PRO A 5 -55.58 -19.09 -0.17
CA PRO A 5 -54.29 -18.79 0.43
C PRO A 5 -53.95 -19.88 1.47
N PRO A 6 -52.74 -20.45 1.46
CA PRO A 6 -52.33 -21.44 2.46
C PRO A 6 -52.50 -20.86 3.88
N ASP A 7 -52.84 -21.72 4.84
CA ASP A 7 -52.97 -21.30 6.23
C ASP A 7 -51.61 -20.81 6.76
N ILE A 8 -51.63 -19.72 7.55
CA ILE A 8 -50.43 -19.19 8.18
C ILE A 8 -49.99 -20.18 9.27
N VAL A 9 -48.78 -20.73 9.16
CA VAL A 9 -48.25 -21.67 10.14
C VAL A 9 -47.81 -20.92 11.39
N PHE A 10 -46.97 -19.90 11.22
CA PHE A 10 -46.53 -18.96 12.26
C PHE A 10 -45.95 -17.68 11.62
N SER A 11 -45.46 -16.75 12.43
CA SER A 11 -44.85 -15.50 11.96
C SER A 11 -43.46 -15.31 12.55
N ILE A 12 -42.53 -14.77 11.77
CA ILE A 12 -41.20 -14.33 12.23
C ILE A 12 -41.02 -12.88 11.78
N GLY A 13 -40.71 -11.99 12.72
CA GLY A 13 -40.52 -10.57 12.40
C GLY A 13 -41.75 -10.01 11.66
N PRO A 14 -41.60 -9.24 10.57
CA PRO A 14 -42.74 -8.73 9.82
C PRO A 14 -43.35 -9.73 8.81
N PHE A 15 -42.94 -11.00 8.81
CA PHE A 15 -43.34 -11.99 7.79
C PHE A 15 -44.29 -13.06 8.33
N ASN A 16 -45.32 -13.37 7.56
CA ASN A 16 -46.16 -14.57 7.75
C ASN A 16 -45.56 -15.72 6.95
N LEU A 17 -45.36 -16.88 7.57
CA LEU A 17 -44.82 -18.08 6.93
C LEU A 17 -45.95 -19.05 6.58
N TYR A 18 -45.83 -19.68 5.41
CA TYR A 18 -46.89 -20.53 4.84
C TYR A 18 -46.46 -21.98 4.64
N GLU A 19 -45.37 -22.20 3.89
CA GLU A 19 -44.89 -23.56 3.58
C GLU A 19 -43.37 -23.61 3.60
N ARG A 20 -42.80 -24.74 4.02
CA ARG A 20 -41.36 -24.98 3.96
C ARG A 20 -41.00 -25.38 2.53
N ILE A 21 -40.15 -24.59 1.88
CA ILE A 21 -39.73 -24.77 0.48
C ILE A 21 -38.36 -25.45 0.34
N GLY A 22 -37.56 -25.49 1.41
CA GLY A 22 -36.28 -26.20 1.41
C GLY A 22 -35.79 -26.51 2.82
N ARG A 23 -34.94 -27.55 2.94
CA ARG A 23 -34.22 -27.90 4.16
C ARG A 23 -32.78 -28.20 3.79
N GLY A 24 -31.84 -27.40 4.30
CA GLY A 24 -30.39 -27.59 4.10
C GLY A 24 -29.72 -28.09 5.38
N GLY A 25 -28.39 -28.25 5.34
CA GLY A 25 -27.61 -28.70 6.50
C GLY A 25 -27.70 -27.77 7.72
N MET A 26 -27.84 -26.46 7.51
CA MET A 26 -27.74 -25.45 8.58
C MET A 26 -29.07 -24.77 8.95
N GLY A 27 -30.12 -25.01 8.18
CA GLY A 27 -31.33 -24.20 8.24
C GLY A 27 -32.51 -24.71 7.41
N GLU A 28 -33.66 -24.10 7.64
CA GLU A 28 -34.87 -24.31 6.84
C GLU A 28 -35.21 -23.05 6.05
N VAL A 29 -35.71 -23.21 4.82
CA VAL A 29 -36.18 -22.11 3.98
C VAL A 29 -37.70 -22.19 3.86
N TRP A 30 -38.37 -21.10 4.18
CA TRP A 30 -39.82 -20.98 4.21
C TRP A 30 -40.32 -19.95 3.21
N ARG A 31 -41.42 -20.26 2.51
CA ARG A 31 -42.16 -19.27 1.75
C ARG A 31 -42.90 -18.35 2.71
N ALA A 32 -42.69 -17.05 2.55
CA ALA A 32 -43.21 -16.03 3.43
C ALA A 32 -43.80 -14.85 2.65
N VAL A 33 -44.64 -14.05 3.33
CA VAL A 33 -45.18 -12.80 2.79
C VAL A 33 -45.04 -11.72 3.85
N HIS A 34 -44.51 -10.56 3.47
CA HIS A 34 -44.39 -9.40 4.35
C HIS A 34 -45.78 -8.82 4.68
N ARG A 35 -46.09 -8.67 5.98
CA ARG A 35 -47.46 -8.38 6.47
C ARG A 35 -48.03 -7.06 5.97
N SER A 36 -47.23 -5.99 5.91
CA SER A 36 -47.74 -4.66 5.53
C SER A 36 -47.69 -4.38 4.03
N SER A 37 -46.72 -4.97 3.32
CA SER A 37 -46.51 -4.70 1.89
C SER A 37 -47.08 -5.77 0.97
N GLY A 38 -47.36 -6.97 1.47
CA GLY A 38 -47.75 -8.12 0.66
C GLY A 38 -46.63 -8.69 -0.20
N THR A 39 -45.37 -8.24 -0.02
CA THR A 39 -44.22 -8.70 -0.80
C THR A 39 -43.92 -10.18 -0.51
N PRO A 40 -43.89 -11.07 -1.52
CA PRO A 40 -43.44 -12.45 -1.35
C PRO A 40 -41.94 -12.51 -1.00
N ALA A 41 -41.56 -13.40 -0.09
CA ALA A 41 -40.19 -13.58 0.36
C ALA A 41 -39.87 -15.06 0.60
N ALA A 42 -38.59 -15.41 0.56
CA ALA A 42 -38.07 -16.66 1.11
C ALA A 42 -37.35 -16.34 2.44
N LEU A 43 -37.73 -17.01 3.52
CA LEU A 43 -37.17 -16.82 4.84
C LEU A 43 -36.25 -18.00 5.18
N LYS A 44 -34.94 -17.79 5.21
CA LYS A 44 -33.96 -18.78 5.64
C LYS A 44 -33.73 -18.62 7.14
N VAL A 45 -34.00 -19.68 7.88
CA VAL A 45 -33.97 -19.72 9.35
C VAL A 45 -32.95 -20.76 9.80
N VAL A 46 -32.01 -20.36 10.67
CA VAL A 46 -30.98 -21.25 11.20
C VAL A 46 -31.56 -22.14 12.31
N THR A 47 -31.22 -23.42 12.30
CA THR A 47 -31.72 -24.41 13.27
C THR A 47 -31.02 -24.32 14.63
N ALA A 48 -31.59 -24.98 15.65
CA ALA A 48 -31.14 -24.95 17.05
C ALA A 48 -29.67 -25.31 17.30
N GLU A 49 -29.09 -26.20 16.49
CA GLU A 49 -27.74 -26.72 16.65
C GLU A 49 -26.68 -25.66 16.33
N TYR A 50 -26.77 -25.05 15.14
CA TYR A 50 -25.90 -23.96 14.70
C TYR A 50 -26.19 -22.62 15.38
N ALA A 51 -27.44 -22.40 15.81
CA ALA A 51 -27.83 -21.16 16.49
C ALA A 51 -27.18 -20.95 17.88
N ARG A 52 -26.52 -21.98 18.44
CA ARG A 52 -25.80 -21.92 19.72
C ARG A 52 -24.30 -21.65 19.57
N ASP A 53 -23.75 -21.78 18.37
CA ASP A 53 -22.35 -21.47 18.07
C ASP A 53 -22.19 -19.97 17.77
N GLU A 54 -21.40 -19.28 18.59
CA GLU A 54 -21.15 -17.85 18.43
C GLU A 54 -20.31 -17.54 17.19
N ALA A 55 -19.35 -18.39 16.83
CA ALA A 55 -18.53 -18.21 15.64
C ALA A 55 -19.39 -18.32 14.37
N PHE A 56 -20.31 -19.28 14.33
CA PHE A 56 -21.29 -19.43 13.26
C PHE A 56 -22.22 -18.21 13.16
N ARG A 57 -22.75 -17.73 14.28
CA ARG A 57 -23.62 -16.54 14.32
C ARG A 57 -22.91 -15.28 13.82
N GLU A 58 -21.66 -15.08 14.23
CA GLU A 58 -20.84 -13.97 13.75
C GLU A 58 -20.59 -14.10 12.24
N SER A 59 -20.28 -15.30 11.75
CA SER A 59 -20.11 -15.56 10.32
C SER A 59 -21.39 -15.27 9.51
N PHE A 60 -22.52 -15.84 9.94
CA PHE A 60 -23.84 -15.60 9.34
C PHE A 60 -24.17 -14.11 9.30
N HIS A 61 -23.94 -13.40 10.41
CA HIS A 61 -24.16 -11.96 10.46
C HIS A 61 -23.23 -11.19 9.51
N ARG A 62 -21.93 -11.52 9.45
CA ARG A 62 -20.98 -10.88 8.51
C ARG A 62 -21.42 -11.06 7.07
N GLU A 63 -21.92 -12.24 6.72
CA GLU A 63 -22.27 -12.54 5.35
C GLU A 63 -23.61 -11.93 4.93
N VAL A 64 -24.64 -12.01 5.77
CA VAL A 64 -25.90 -11.30 5.50
C VAL A 64 -25.65 -9.80 5.34
N ARG A 65 -24.71 -9.24 6.11
CA ARG A 65 -24.26 -7.85 5.96
C ARG A 65 -23.55 -7.60 4.62
N ALA A 66 -22.74 -8.56 4.15
CA ALA A 66 -22.07 -8.46 2.87
C ALA A 66 -23.07 -8.57 1.69
N MET A 67 -23.97 -9.55 1.74
CA MET A 67 -25.05 -9.73 0.76
C MET A 67 -25.98 -8.52 0.70
N ALA A 68 -26.32 -7.90 1.84
CA ALA A 68 -27.18 -6.72 1.89
C ALA A 68 -26.59 -5.47 1.21
N ARG A 69 -25.27 -5.47 0.91
CA ARG A 69 -24.60 -4.40 0.16
C ARG A 69 -24.72 -4.56 -1.35
N LEU A 70 -25.08 -5.76 -1.81
CA LEU A 70 -25.22 -6.06 -3.23
C LEU A 70 -26.62 -5.67 -3.70
N ASP A 71 -26.68 -4.90 -4.77
CA ASP A 71 -27.90 -4.60 -5.51
C ASP A 71 -27.63 -4.87 -6.98
N HIS A 72 -28.15 -5.99 -7.47
CA HIS A 72 -27.87 -6.47 -8.82
C HIS A 72 -29.04 -7.33 -9.30
N PRO A 73 -29.50 -7.23 -10.56
CA PRO A 73 -30.65 -8.01 -11.02
C PRO A 73 -30.39 -9.51 -10.99
N SER A 74 -29.14 -9.93 -11.18
CA SER A 74 -28.71 -11.33 -11.15
C SER A 74 -28.26 -11.80 -9.76
N ILE A 75 -28.60 -11.07 -8.69
CA ILE A 75 -28.37 -11.46 -7.30
C ILE A 75 -29.70 -11.37 -6.55
N VAL A 76 -29.97 -12.32 -5.64
CA VAL A 76 -31.19 -12.26 -4.80
C VAL A 76 -31.12 -11.08 -3.85
N ARG A 77 -32.22 -10.34 -3.75
CA ARG A 77 -32.27 -9.19 -2.84
C ARG A 77 -32.50 -9.61 -1.40
N VAL A 78 -31.81 -8.97 -0.45
CA VAL A 78 -32.12 -9.08 0.98
C VAL A 78 -33.22 -8.08 1.36
N PHE A 79 -34.32 -8.58 1.93
CA PHE A 79 -35.46 -7.80 2.41
C PHE A 79 -35.40 -7.48 3.90
N ASP A 80 -34.95 -8.41 4.74
CA ASP A 80 -34.82 -8.21 6.18
C ASP A 80 -33.85 -9.24 6.77
N TYR A 81 -33.42 -9.02 8.00
CA TYR A 81 -32.69 -10.00 8.78
C TYR A 81 -32.95 -9.76 10.27
N GLY A 82 -32.75 -10.78 11.09
CA GLY A 82 -32.92 -10.63 12.52
C GLY A 82 -32.69 -11.91 13.29
N ARG A 83 -33.24 -11.94 14.50
CA ARG A 83 -33.25 -13.10 15.38
C ARG A 83 -34.69 -13.43 15.73
N ILE A 84 -34.98 -14.72 15.87
CA ILE A 84 -36.29 -15.21 16.30
C ILE A 84 -36.55 -14.76 17.74
N ASP A 85 -37.72 -14.15 17.97
CA ASP A 85 -38.16 -13.75 19.31
C ASP A 85 -38.78 -14.93 20.10
N ALA A 86 -39.01 -14.74 21.40
CA ALA A 86 -39.52 -15.78 22.28
C ALA A 86 -40.93 -16.27 21.86
N HIS A 87 -41.75 -15.39 21.29
CA HIS A 87 -43.10 -15.72 20.85
C HIS A 87 -43.08 -16.62 19.61
N SER A 88 -42.27 -16.26 18.62
CA SER A 88 -42.08 -17.01 17.38
C SER A 88 -41.44 -18.38 17.65
N ALA A 89 -40.47 -18.45 18.57
CA ALA A 89 -39.84 -19.70 18.98
C ALA A 89 -40.85 -20.67 19.65
N GLY A 90 -41.76 -20.15 20.48
CA GLY A 90 -42.81 -20.95 21.14
C GLY A 90 -43.86 -21.54 20.20
N ALA A 91 -44.04 -20.96 19.01
CA ALA A 91 -45.00 -21.43 18.00
C ALA A 91 -44.47 -22.59 17.13
N CYS A 92 -43.20 -22.99 17.28
CA CYS A 92 -42.50 -23.91 16.37
C CYS A 92 -42.22 -25.30 16.95
N ASP A 93 -42.94 -25.75 17.99
CA ASP A 93 -42.78 -27.07 18.64
C ASP A 93 -41.31 -27.46 18.95
N GLY A 94 -40.47 -26.47 19.28
CA GLY A 94 -39.07 -26.68 19.64
C GLY A 94 -38.07 -26.84 18.47
N ALA A 95 -38.52 -26.76 17.21
CA ALA A 95 -37.64 -26.84 16.03
C ALA A 95 -36.74 -25.60 15.85
N LEU A 96 -37.18 -24.45 16.37
CA LEU A 96 -36.48 -23.16 16.29
C LEU A 96 -36.29 -22.58 17.70
N VAL A 97 -35.09 -22.08 18.01
CA VAL A 97 -34.76 -21.55 19.35
C VAL A 97 -34.79 -20.03 19.36
N GLN A 98 -35.21 -19.43 20.47
CA GLN A 98 -35.10 -17.98 20.68
C GLN A 98 -33.66 -17.52 20.41
N GLY A 99 -33.51 -16.46 19.61
CA GLY A 99 -32.20 -15.94 19.25
C GLY A 99 -31.58 -16.56 17.99
N SER A 100 -32.20 -17.59 17.40
CA SER A 100 -31.74 -18.15 16.12
C SER A 100 -31.79 -17.08 15.03
N PRO A 101 -30.74 -16.92 14.21
CA PRO A 101 -30.74 -15.91 13.16
C PRO A 101 -31.64 -16.30 11.98
N TYR A 102 -32.23 -15.30 11.32
CA TYR A 102 -32.98 -15.44 10.08
C TYR A 102 -32.58 -14.37 9.06
N VAL A 103 -32.74 -14.68 7.78
CA VAL A 103 -32.65 -13.73 6.67
C VAL A 103 -33.86 -13.89 5.75
N ALA A 104 -34.47 -12.76 5.38
CA ALA A 104 -35.53 -12.69 4.39
C ALA A 104 -34.94 -12.22 3.06
N ILE A 105 -35.10 -13.03 2.02
CA ILE A 105 -34.62 -12.73 0.67
C ILE A 105 -35.75 -12.78 -0.35
N GLU A 106 -35.46 -12.31 -1.56
CA GLU A 106 -36.32 -12.42 -2.73
C GLU A 106 -36.74 -13.88 -2.98
N LEU A 107 -38.04 -14.11 -3.19
CA LEU A 107 -38.56 -15.43 -3.55
C LEU A 107 -38.41 -15.65 -5.06
N ALA A 108 -37.67 -16.68 -5.46
CA ALA A 108 -37.57 -17.15 -6.84
C ALA A 108 -38.46 -18.40 -7.03
N PRO A 109 -39.68 -18.27 -7.60
CA PRO A 109 -40.67 -19.34 -7.58
C PRO A 109 -40.42 -20.46 -8.58
N ASP A 110 -39.51 -20.28 -9.56
CA ASP A 110 -39.26 -21.22 -10.66
C ASP A 110 -38.20 -22.29 -10.33
N GLY A 111 -37.66 -22.30 -9.09
CA GLY A 111 -36.69 -23.29 -8.61
C GLY A 111 -35.23 -22.96 -8.92
N SER A 112 -34.33 -23.88 -8.59
CA SER A 112 -32.89 -23.76 -8.84
C SER A 112 -32.50 -24.25 -10.24
N LEU A 113 -31.30 -23.91 -10.70
CA LEU A 113 -30.75 -24.41 -11.95
C LEU A 113 -30.60 -25.94 -11.88
N ALA A 114 -30.25 -26.50 -10.71
CA ALA A 114 -30.21 -27.95 -10.49
C ALA A 114 -31.56 -28.64 -10.79
N ASP A 115 -32.67 -28.04 -10.37
CA ASP A 115 -34.03 -28.57 -10.61
C ASP A 115 -34.40 -28.54 -12.11
N ILE A 116 -33.86 -27.55 -12.84
CA ILE A 116 -34.21 -27.29 -14.24
C ILE A 116 -33.28 -28.04 -15.19
N MET A 117 -32.04 -28.34 -14.80
CA MET A 117 -31.01 -29.03 -15.61
C MET A 117 -31.44 -30.39 -16.19
N GLN A 118 -32.47 -31.01 -15.62
CA GLN A 118 -33.08 -32.25 -16.16
C GLN A 118 -33.89 -32.03 -17.44
N ARG A 119 -34.21 -30.77 -17.79
CA ARG A 119 -34.91 -30.35 -19.00
C ARG A 119 -33.84 -29.82 -19.97
N GLY A 120 -33.53 -30.56 -21.03
CA GLY A 120 -32.36 -30.28 -21.89
C GLY A 120 -32.22 -28.81 -22.34
N TYR A 121 -30.99 -28.32 -22.38
CA TYR A 121 -30.62 -26.94 -22.75
C TYR A 121 -30.07 -26.86 -24.18
N ALA A 122 -30.27 -25.70 -24.81
CA ALA A 122 -29.46 -25.27 -25.95
C ALA A 122 -28.28 -24.40 -25.49
N TRP A 123 -27.28 -24.23 -26.36
CA TRP A 123 -26.15 -23.33 -26.09
C TRP A 123 -26.59 -21.91 -25.70
N SER A 124 -27.65 -21.38 -26.32
CA SER A 124 -28.19 -20.05 -26.00
C SER A 124 -28.60 -19.91 -24.53
N ASP A 125 -29.19 -20.97 -23.95
CA ASP A 125 -29.63 -20.97 -22.55
C ASP A 125 -28.42 -21.00 -21.62
N VAL A 126 -27.46 -21.89 -21.88
CA VAL A 126 -26.22 -22.01 -21.10
C VAL A 126 -25.43 -20.71 -21.14
N ARG A 127 -25.30 -20.11 -22.33
CA ARG A 127 -24.63 -18.82 -22.50
C ARG A 127 -25.30 -17.72 -21.68
N GLN A 128 -26.64 -17.64 -21.68
CA GLN A 128 -27.36 -16.64 -20.89
C GLN A 128 -27.16 -16.84 -19.38
N ILE A 129 -27.16 -18.09 -18.92
CA ILE A 129 -26.87 -18.45 -17.51
C ILE A 129 -25.46 -17.98 -17.14
N LEU A 130 -24.45 -18.40 -17.91
CA LEU A 130 -23.05 -18.10 -17.63
C LEU A 130 -22.78 -16.59 -17.62
N LEU A 131 -23.32 -15.84 -18.58
CA LEU A 131 -23.19 -14.38 -18.61
C LEU A 131 -23.87 -13.72 -17.40
N SER A 132 -25.05 -14.19 -17.00
CA SER A 132 -25.76 -13.64 -15.82
C SER A 132 -25.00 -13.88 -14.52
N VAL A 133 -24.38 -15.07 -14.38
CA VAL A 133 -23.56 -15.41 -13.21
C VAL A 133 -22.24 -14.63 -13.21
N LEU A 134 -21.59 -14.48 -14.36
CA LEU A 134 -20.36 -13.68 -14.48
C LEU A 134 -20.60 -12.20 -14.16
N ASP A 135 -21.72 -11.64 -14.59
CA ASP A 135 -22.13 -10.26 -14.27
C ASP A 135 -22.37 -10.09 -12.76
N ALA A 136 -23.07 -11.04 -12.13
CA ALA A 136 -23.24 -11.08 -10.67
C ALA A 136 -21.90 -11.18 -9.91
N LEU A 137 -20.99 -12.04 -10.38
CA LEU A 137 -19.66 -12.21 -9.80
C LEU A 137 -18.80 -10.95 -9.98
N ALA A 138 -18.83 -10.32 -11.15
CA ALA A 138 -18.10 -9.07 -11.39
C ALA A 138 -18.56 -7.97 -10.43
N HIS A 139 -19.88 -7.84 -10.23
CA HIS A 139 -20.46 -6.89 -9.29
C HIS A 139 -20.07 -7.16 -7.82
N SER A 140 -20.02 -8.43 -7.39
CA SER A 140 -19.62 -8.79 -6.02
C SER A 140 -18.10 -8.67 -5.80
N HIS A 141 -17.28 -9.10 -6.77
CA HIS A 141 -15.82 -9.06 -6.71
C HIS A 141 -15.30 -7.62 -6.64
N ALA A 142 -15.87 -6.71 -7.44
CA ALA A 142 -15.55 -5.28 -7.40
C ALA A 142 -15.80 -4.62 -6.02
N ARG A 143 -16.58 -5.27 -5.16
CA ARG A 143 -16.90 -4.84 -3.79
C ARG A 143 -16.20 -5.67 -2.71
N GLY A 144 -15.23 -6.49 -3.12
CA GLY A 144 -14.41 -7.32 -2.22
C GLY A 144 -15.14 -8.55 -1.66
N LEU A 145 -16.25 -8.99 -2.28
CA LEU A 145 -17.02 -10.15 -1.83
C LEU A 145 -16.87 -11.33 -2.80
N LEU A 146 -16.33 -12.44 -2.29
CA LEU A 146 -16.27 -13.74 -2.97
C LEU A 146 -17.50 -14.58 -2.61
N HIS A 147 -17.98 -15.39 -3.55
CA HIS A 147 -19.13 -16.28 -3.34
C HIS A 147 -18.76 -17.60 -2.64
N ARG A 148 -17.64 -18.22 -3.05
CA ARG A 148 -17.02 -19.44 -2.50
C ARG A 148 -17.81 -20.75 -2.63
N ASP A 149 -19.10 -20.70 -2.96
CA ASP A 149 -19.97 -21.89 -3.16
C ASP A 149 -20.76 -21.82 -4.49
N ILE A 150 -20.08 -21.57 -5.62
CA ILE A 150 -20.75 -21.52 -6.93
C ILE A 150 -21.12 -22.94 -7.39
N LYS A 151 -22.43 -23.19 -7.57
CA LYS A 151 -23.00 -24.45 -8.06
C LYS A 151 -24.43 -24.26 -8.58
N PRO A 152 -25.00 -25.22 -9.35
CA PRO A 152 -26.36 -25.09 -9.88
C PRO A 152 -27.46 -24.85 -8.83
N ASP A 153 -27.34 -25.41 -7.62
CA ASP A 153 -28.33 -25.21 -6.55
C ASP A 153 -28.45 -23.73 -6.11
N ASN A 154 -27.36 -22.96 -6.25
CA ASN A 154 -27.28 -21.57 -5.84
C ASN A 154 -27.62 -20.57 -6.97
N VAL A 155 -28.01 -21.07 -8.15
CA VAL A 155 -28.48 -20.24 -9.27
C VAL A 155 -29.99 -20.42 -9.43
N LEU A 156 -30.78 -19.43 -9.05
CA LEU A 156 -32.24 -19.51 -9.05
C LEU A 156 -32.84 -18.93 -10.33
N ALA A 157 -33.92 -19.54 -10.80
CA ALA A 157 -34.72 -19.01 -11.88
C ALA A 157 -35.82 -18.07 -11.34
N ALA A 158 -35.89 -16.87 -11.89
CA ALA A 158 -36.95 -15.91 -11.63
C ALA A 158 -37.64 -15.50 -12.94
N ARG A 159 -38.86 -14.96 -12.84
CA ARG A 159 -39.59 -14.39 -13.98
C ARG A 159 -39.89 -12.92 -13.77
N HIS A 160 -39.56 -12.11 -14.77
CA HIS A 160 -39.96 -10.71 -14.83
C HIS A 160 -40.56 -10.43 -16.21
N GLY A 161 -41.77 -9.85 -16.27
CA GLY A 161 -42.45 -9.59 -17.55
C GLY A 161 -42.74 -10.84 -18.41
N GLY A 162 -42.59 -12.05 -17.87
CA GLY A 162 -42.73 -13.32 -18.61
C GLY A 162 -41.39 -13.93 -19.05
N GLU A 163 -40.31 -13.15 -19.09
CA GLU A 163 -38.95 -13.58 -19.40
C GLU A 163 -38.27 -14.23 -18.19
N ARG A 164 -37.40 -15.21 -18.45
CA ARG A 164 -36.63 -15.90 -17.40
C ARG A 164 -35.32 -15.16 -17.16
N HIS A 165 -35.03 -14.91 -15.89
CA HIS A 165 -33.77 -14.34 -15.41
C HIS A 165 -33.14 -15.27 -14.38
N TRP A 166 -31.82 -15.17 -14.23
CA TRP A 166 -31.04 -16.01 -13.32
C TRP A 166 -30.49 -15.16 -12.18
N LYS A 167 -30.67 -15.64 -10.95
CA LYS A 167 -30.27 -14.93 -9.73
C LYS A 167 -29.40 -15.80 -8.85
N LEU A 168 -28.24 -15.29 -8.48
CA LEU A 168 -27.32 -15.94 -7.55
C LEU A 168 -27.80 -15.74 -6.10
N THR A 169 -27.78 -16.83 -5.32
CA THR A 169 -28.16 -16.86 -3.90
C THR A 169 -27.07 -17.52 -3.06
N ASP A 170 -27.16 -17.41 -1.73
CA ASP A 170 -26.32 -18.16 -0.77
C ASP A 170 -24.80 -17.93 -0.94
N PHE A 171 -24.37 -16.69 -0.66
CA PHE A 171 -22.97 -16.22 -0.70
C PHE A 171 -22.05 -16.81 0.39
N GLY A 172 -22.08 -18.12 0.60
CA GLY A 172 -21.17 -18.80 1.53
C GLY A 172 -21.63 -18.92 2.98
N ILE A 173 -22.95 -18.87 3.26
CA ILE A 173 -23.60 -18.95 4.62
C ILE A 173 -23.09 -20.16 5.42
N ALA A 174 -22.45 -21.10 4.73
CA ALA A 174 -22.02 -22.39 5.20
C ALA A 174 -20.52 -22.62 5.37
N GLN A 175 -19.63 -21.66 5.13
CA GLN A 175 -18.19 -21.90 5.29
C GLN A 175 -17.52 -20.93 6.27
N SER A 176 -17.73 -21.16 7.57
CA SER A 176 -16.55 -21.19 8.44
C SER A 176 -15.65 -22.28 7.88
N ILE A 177 -14.36 -22.00 7.72
CA ILE A 177 -13.36 -23.06 7.53
C ILE A 177 -13.34 -23.79 8.87
N ASP A 178 -14.32 -24.66 9.11
CA ASP A 178 -14.20 -25.67 10.13
C ASP A 178 -13.03 -26.52 9.64
N ALA A 179 -11.95 -26.49 10.41
CA ALA A 179 -10.79 -27.32 10.18
C ALA A 179 -11.30 -28.74 9.86
N ILE A 180 -10.74 -29.36 8.80
CA ILE A 180 -11.00 -30.76 8.46
C ILE A 180 -10.94 -31.57 9.76
N ASP A 181 -12.10 -32.01 10.25
CA ASP A 181 -12.19 -32.64 11.57
C ASP A 181 -11.52 -34.01 11.48
N VAL A 182 -10.48 -34.18 12.30
CA VAL A 182 -9.51 -35.29 12.23
C VAL A 182 -10.16 -36.63 12.55
N ASP A 183 -11.27 -36.62 13.29
CA ASP A 183 -11.92 -37.82 13.79
C ASP A 183 -13.04 -38.35 12.86
N GLN A 184 -13.43 -37.62 11.80
CA GLN A 184 -14.48 -38.04 10.84
C GLN A 184 -14.19 -37.60 9.38
N PRO A 185 -13.45 -38.41 8.59
CA PRO A 185 -13.16 -38.12 7.18
C PRO A 185 -14.40 -38.09 6.25
N ASP A 186 -15.56 -38.61 6.70
CA ASP A 186 -16.82 -38.57 5.95
C ASP A 186 -17.64 -37.28 6.20
N ALA A 187 -17.22 -36.43 7.14
CA ALA A 187 -17.94 -35.22 7.55
C ALA A 187 -17.50 -33.96 6.77
N LEU A 188 -17.19 -34.09 5.47
CA LEU A 188 -16.92 -32.92 4.65
C LEU A 188 -18.23 -32.13 4.43
N VAL A 189 -18.46 -31.08 5.23
CA VAL A 189 -19.63 -30.20 5.08
C VAL A 189 -19.38 -29.26 3.89
N GLY A 190 -19.81 -29.69 2.70
CA GLY A 190 -19.71 -28.94 1.44
C GLY A 190 -19.90 -29.84 0.23
N THR A 191 -19.98 -29.27 -0.97
CA THR A 191 -20.00 -30.06 -2.23
C THR A 191 -18.60 -29.99 -2.86
N PRO A 192 -17.66 -30.90 -2.51
CA PRO A 192 -16.25 -30.81 -2.91
C PRO A 192 -16.03 -30.76 -4.42
N VAL A 193 -17.00 -31.24 -5.20
CA VAL A 193 -16.93 -31.37 -6.66
C VAL A 193 -16.87 -30.06 -7.46
N TYR A 194 -17.09 -28.91 -6.82
CA TYR A 194 -16.93 -27.58 -7.44
C TYR A 194 -15.82 -26.74 -6.79
N MET A 195 -15.18 -27.27 -5.74
CA MET A 195 -14.23 -26.51 -4.93
C MET A 195 -12.91 -26.28 -5.69
N ALA A 196 -12.36 -25.08 -5.56
CA ALA A 196 -11.10 -24.74 -6.22
C ALA A 196 -9.89 -25.41 -5.55
N PRO A 197 -8.80 -25.69 -6.28
CA PRO A 197 -7.57 -26.28 -5.74
C PRO A 197 -7.04 -25.58 -4.48
N GLU A 198 -7.00 -24.26 -4.49
CA GLU A 198 -6.51 -23.43 -3.38
C GLU A 198 -7.37 -23.54 -2.11
N GLN A 199 -8.66 -23.89 -2.24
CA GLN A 199 -9.53 -24.11 -1.09
C GLN A 199 -9.20 -25.41 -0.37
N PHE A 200 -8.72 -26.44 -1.09
CA PHE A 200 -8.27 -27.71 -0.49
C PHE A 200 -6.91 -27.60 0.19
N SER A 201 -6.00 -26.75 -0.31
CA SER A 201 -4.67 -26.54 0.29
C SER A 201 -4.71 -25.69 1.57
N GLY A 202 -5.86 -25.10 1.93
CA GLY A 202 -6.00 -24.23 3.10
C GLY A 202 -5.24 -22.91 2.98
N THR A 203 -4.76 -22.55 1.77
CA THR A 203 -4.05 -21.31 1.47
C THR A 203 -5.03 -20.15 1.32
N TRP A 204 -5.78 -19.84 2.37
CA TRP A 204 -6.85 -18.83 2.35
C TRP A 204 -6.37 -17.43 1.90
N ARG A 205 -5.07 -17.14 2.06
CA ARG A 205 -4.47 -15.87 1.60
C ARG A 205 -4.36 -15.74 0.08
N ASP A 206 -4.52 -16.86 -0.64
CA ASP A 206 -4.56 -16.94 -2.11
C ASP A 206 -6.01 -16.91 -2.66
N PHE A 207 -7.03 -16.84 -1.80
CA PHE A 207 -8.42 -16.76 -2.25
C PHE A 207 -8.69 -15.41 -2.92
N GLY A 208 -9.32 -15.45 -4.09
CA GLY A 208 -9.66 -14.26 -4.87
C GLY A 208 -10.74 -14.53 -5.92
N PRO A 209 -11.03 -13.57 -6.83
CA PRO A 209 -11.98 -13.74 -7.92
C PRO A 209 -11.81 -15.04 -8.72
N ALA A 210 -10.54 -15.45 -8.93
CA ALA A 210 -10.17 -16.68 -9.61
C ALA A 210 -10.70 -17.96 -8.95
N THR A 211 -10.99 -17.95 -7.64
CA THR A 211 -11.58 -19.07 -6.89
C THR A 211 -13.02 -19.31 -7.34
N ASP A 212 -13.85 -18.26 -7.41
CA ASP A 212 -15.24 -18.37 -7.89
C ASP A 212 -15.30 -18.75 -9.38
N LEU A 213 -14.34 -18.27 -10.17
CA LEU A 213 -14.24 -18.56 -11.59
C LEU A 213 -13.91 -20.03 -11.88
N TYR A 214 -13.14 -20.69 -11.01
CA TYR A 214 -12.90 -22.13 -11.12
C TYR A 214 -14.18 -22.95 -10.91
N ALA A 215 -14.92 -22.61 -9.85
CA ALA A 215 -16.20 -23.24 -9.54
C ALA A 215 -17.24 -23.01 -10.66
N LEU A 216 -17.26 -21.81 -11.24
CA LEU A 216 -18.03 -21.52 -12.45
C LEU A 216 -17.59 -22.37 -13.65
N GLY A 217 -16.29 -22.62 -13.83
CA GLY A 217 -15.76 -23.52 -14.86
C GLY A 217 -16.28 -24.95 -14.70
N CYS A 218 -16.33 -25.45 -13.47
CA CYS A 218 -16.90 -26.76 -13.16
C CYS A 218 -18.40 -26.82 -13.51
N MET A 219 -19.16 -25.77 -13.15
CA MET A 219 -20.57 -25.65 -13.49
C MET A 219 -20.80 -25.53 -15.00
N ALA A 220 -19.97 -24.76 -15.72
CA ALA A 220 -20.05 -24.61 -17.17
C ALA A 220 -19.82 -25.95 -17.88
N TYR A 221 -18.79 -26.69 -17.46
CA TYR A 221 -18.52 -28.04 -17.96
C TYR A 221 -19.73 -28.97 -17.76
N GLN A 222 -20.31 -28.95 -16.56
CA GLN A 222 -21.48 -29.78 -16.24
C GLN A 222 -22.73 -29.40 -17.04
N LEU A 223 -22.97 -28.12 -17.28
CA LEU A 223 -24.11 -27.68 -18.11
C LEU A 223 -23.96 -28.19 -19.54
N VAL A 224 -22.74 -28.17 -20.09
CA VAL A 224 -22.43 -28.59 -21.46
C VAL A 224 -22.42 -30.13 -21.61
N CYS A 225 -21.65 -30.83 -20.78
CA CYS A 225 -21.44 -32.29 -20.90
C CYS A 225 -22.48 -33.12 -20.15
N GLY A 226 -23.13 -32.55 -19.12
CA GLY A 226 -24.11 -33.25 -18.28
C GLY A 226 -23.54 -34.04 -17.11
N HIS A 227 -22.22 -34.10 -16.99
CA HIS A 227 -21.49 -34.66 -15.86
C HIS A 227 -20.39 -33.69 -15.44
N LEU A 228 -19.84 -33.88 -14.24
CA LEU A 228 -18.76 -33.05 -13.70
C LEU A 228 -17.43 -33.30 -14.43
N PRO A 229 -16.50 -32.32 -14.43
CA PRO A 229 -15.16 -32.50 -14.99
C PRO A 229 -14.31 -33.47 -14.16
N PHE A 230 -14.57 -33.54 -12.85
CA PHE A 230 -13.91 -34.44 -11.90
C PHE A 230 -14.99 -35.13 -11.07
N ASP A 231 -15.01 -36.46 -11.06
CA ASP A 231 -15.96 -37.25 -10.31
C ASP A 231 -15.29 -38.54 -9.80
N ALA A 232 -15.47 -38.84 -8.52
CA ALA A 232 -14.88 -40.01 -7.88
C ALA A 232 -15.71 -40.49 -6.69
N SER A 233 -15.50 -41.74 -6.30
CA SER A 233 -16.29 -42.41 -5.26
C SER A 233 -16.06 -41.86 -3.84
N THR A 234 -15.02 -41.06 -3.60
CA THR A 234 -14.71 -40.50 -2.28
C THR A 234 -14.30 -39.01 -2.39
N PRO A 235 -14.68 -38.16 -1.41
CA PRO A 235 -14.31 -36.74 -1.38
C PRO A 235 -12.80 -36.49 -1.52
N LEU A 236 -11.97 -37.34 -0.88
CA LEU A 236 -10.52 -37.23 -0.95
C LEU A 236 -9.97 -37.45 -2.37
N LYS A 237 -10.56 -38.38 -3.15
CA LYS A 237 -10.18 -38.58 -4.55
C LYS A 237 -10.61 -37.41 -5.42
N VAL A 238 -11.79 -36.86 -5.19
CA VAL A 238 -12.25 -35.64 -5.87
C VAL A 238 -11.28 -34.48 -5.59
N ALA A 239 -10.86 -34.28 -4.34
CA ALA A 239 -9.86 -33.27 -3.97
C ALA A 239 -8.52 -33.50 -4.70
N PHE A 240 -8.06 -34.76 -4.77
CA PHE A 240 -6.84 -35.12 -5.52
C PHE A 240 -6.94 -34.75 -7.01
N MET A 241 -8.06 -35.05 -7.66
CA MET A 241 -8.30 -34.71 -9.07
C MET A 241 -8.32 -33.18 -9.27
N HIS A 242 -8.99 -32.44 -8.38
CA HIS A 242 -8.97 -30.98 -8.42
C HIS A 242 -7.56 -30.42 -8.26
N LEU A 243 -6.69 -31.01 -7.42
CA LEU A 243 -5.32 -30.55 -7.23
C LEU A 243 -4.39 -30.91 -8.40
N ASN A 244 -4.52 -32.09 -9.00
CA ASN A 244 -3.48 -32.65 -9.88
C ASN A 244 -3.92 -32.98 -11.31
N ASP A 245 -5.15 -33.47 -11.50
CA ASP A 245 -5.55 -34.04 -12.78
C ASP A 245 -6.04 -32.95 -13.75
N PRO A 246 -5.69 -33.01 -15.06
CA PRO A 246 -6.30 -32.13 -16.05
C PRO A 246 -7.82 -32.43 -16.17
N PRO A 247 -8.66 -31.43 -16.51
CA PRO A 247 -10.08 -31.68 -16.73
C PRO A 247 -10.29 -32.66 -17.88
N ALA A 248 -11.32 -33.51 -17.76
CA ALA A 248 -11.68 -34.43 -18.85
C ALA A 248 -11.99 -33.65 -20.14
N PRO A 249 -11.67 -34.20 -21.33
CA PRO A 249 -12.04 -33.56 -22.61
C PRO A 249 -13.53 -33.25 -22.67
N LEU A 250 -13.88 -32.16 -23.37
CA LEU A 250 -15.28 -31.74 -23.52
C LEU A 250 -16.03 -32.71 -24.45
N ASP A 251 -17.12 -33.31 -23.96
CA ASP A 251 -18.05 -34.12 -24.75
C ASP A 251 -19.45 -33.47 -24.70
N PRO A 252 -19.71 -32.45 -25.53
CA PRO A 252 -20.90 -31.61 -25.40
C PRO A 252 -22.17 -32.33 -25.87
N ARG A 253 -23.26 -32.19 -25.10
CA ARG A 253 -24.57 -32.82 -25.41
C ARG A 253 -25.36 -32.09 -26.51
N PHE A 254 -24.89 -30.93 -26.94
CA PHE A 254 -25.49 -30.07 -27.97
C PHE A 254 -24.40 -29.31 -28.71
N GLU A 255 -24.75 -28.68 -29.84
CA GLU A 255 -23.80 -27.89 -30.64
C GLU A 255 -23.30 -26.68 -29.85
N VAL A 256 -21.97 -26.54 -29.74
CA VAL A 256 -21.28 -25.46 -29.03
C VAL A 256 -20.33 -24.72 -29.98
N PRO A 257 -20.06 -23.43 -29.75
CA PRO A 257 -19.13 -22.68 -30.57
C PRO A 257 -17.68 -23.14 -30.41
N THR A 258 -16.88 -22.96 -31.47
CA THR A 258 -15.43 -23.17 -31.44
C THR A 258 -14.78 -22.28 -30.38
N GLY A 259 -13.85 -22.84 -29.59
CA GLY A 259 -13.10 -22.13 -28.54
C GLY A 259 -13.78 -22.16 -27.16
N LEU A 260 -14.95 -22.80 -27.02
CA LEU A 260 -15.57 -23.00 -25.70
C LEU A 260 -14.75 -23.93 -24.79
N ASP A 261 -14.11 -24.95 -25.36
CA ASP A 261 -13.19 -25.84 -24.69
C ASP A 261 -11.98 -25.09 -24.11
N ASP A 262 -11.38 -24.19 -24.88
CA ASP A 262 -10.30 -23.32 -24.41
C ASP A 262 -10.77 -22.39 -23.28
N TRP A 263 -11.98 -21.82 -23.40
CA TRP A 263 -12.56 -20.94 -22.39
C TRP A 263 -12.81 -21.67 -21.05
N ILE A 264 -13.42 -22.87 -21.10
CA ILE A 264 -13.63 -23.71 -19.90
C ILE A 264 -12.28 -24.19 -19.35
N GLY A 265 -11.37 -24.63 -20.22
CA GLY A 265 -10.03 -25.08 -19.83
C GLY A 265 -9.24 -24.00 -19.09
N ARG A 266 -9.38 -22.73 -19.49
CA ARG A 266 -8.76 -21.60 -18.78
C ARG A 266 -9.35 -21.36 -17.39
N LEU A 267 -10.66 -21.50 -17.21
CA LEU A 267 -11.29 -21.40 -15.88
C LEU A 267 -10.83 -22.53 -14.94
N LEU A 268 -10.57 -23.72 -15.49
CA LEU A 268 -10.18 -24.92 -14.75
C LEU A 268 -8.67 -25.09 -14.55
N GLN A 269 -7.86 -24.07 -14.85
CA GLN A 269 -6.43 -24.07 -14.54
C GLN A 269 -6.19 -24.23 -13.04
N LYS A 270 -5.14 -24.97 -12.67
CA LYS A 270 -4.85 -25.26 -11.26
C LYS A 270 -4.32 -24.03 -10.53
N ASP A 271 -3.34 -23.36 -11.13
CA ASP A 271 -2.84 -22.07 -10.65
C ASP A 271 -3.90 -20.97 -10.85
N PRO A 272 -4.36 -20.27 -9.78
CA PRO A 272 -5.25 -19.13 -9.89
C PRO A 272 -4.74 -18.03 -10.82
N SER A 273 -3.42 -17.81 -10.90
CA SER A 273 -2.80 -16.77 -11.73
C SER A 273 -2.95 -17.02 -13.24
N ALA A 274 -3.13 -18.29 -13.63
CA ALA A 274 -3.32 -18.72 -15.02
C ALA A 274 -4.80 -18.66 -15.48
N ARG A 275 -5.74 -18.38 -14.57
CA ARG A 275 -7.18 -18.26 -14.88
C ARG A 275 -7.49 -16.88 -15.50
N PHE A 276 -8.78 -16.59 -15.68
CA PHE A 276 -9.19 -15.21 -15.95
C PHE A 276 -9.00 -14.38 -14.68
N GLU A 277 -8.41 -13.19 -14.82
CA GLU A 277 -8.15 -12.28 -13.70
C GLU A 277 -9.45 -11.76 -13.09
N LYS A 278 -10.42 -11.38 -13.93
CA LYS A 278 -11.74 -10.87 -13.52
C LYS A 278 -12.88 -11.59 -14.22
N ALA A 279 -14.05 -11.62 -13.57
CA ALA A 279 -15.27 -12.16 -14.16
C ALA A 279 -15.71 -11.40 -15.44
N ALA A 280 -15.46 -10.09 -15.51
CA ALA A 280 -15.68 -9.30 -16.71
C ALA A 280 -14.85 -9.79 -17.92
N ASP A 281 -13.63 -10.28 -17.70
CA ASP A 281 -12.79 -10.82 -18.78
C ASP A 281 -13.33 -12.14 -19.31
N ALA A 282 -13.77 -13.02 -18.39
CA ALA A 282 -14.41 -14.27 -18.76
C ALA A 282 -15.73 -14.03 -19.51
N ALA A 283 -16.52 -13.03 -19.10
CA ALA A 283 -17.77 -12.65 -19.76
C ALA A 283 -17.54 -12.13 -21.18
N ARG A 284 -16.54 -11.26 -21.36
CA ARG A 284 -16.14 -10.72 -22.67
C ARG A 284 -15.66 -11.83 -23.61
N ALA A 285 -14.76 -12.69 -23.14
CA ALA A 285 -14.28 -13.82 -23.93
C ALA A 285 -15.42 -14.77 -24.33
N LEU A 286 -16.36 -15.05 -23.42
CA LEU A 286 -17.54 -15.87 -23.70
C LEU A 286 -18.49 -15.21 -24.72
N ALA A 287 -18.61 -13.88 -24.69
CA ALA A 287 -19.45 -13.14 -25.61
C ALA A 287 -18.93 -13.20 -27.06
N GLU A 288 -17.61 -13.22 -27.25
CA GLU A 288 -16.92 -13.22 -28.55
C GLU A 288 -17.00 -14.55 -29.32
N LEU A 289 -17.17 -15.69 -28.63
CA LEU A 289 -17.20 -17.04 -29.24
C LEU A 289 -18.31 -17.27 -30.29
N SER A 290 -19.28 -16.36 -30.46
CA SER A 290 -20.52 -16.62 -31.22
C SER A 290 -20.60 -16.00 -32.63
N GLY A 291 -19.51 -15.46 -33.21
CA GLY A 291 -19.41 -15.19 -34.66
C GLY A 291 -20.42 -14.21 -35.29
N GLY A 292 -21.06 -13.31 -34.53
CA GLY A 292 -22.01 -12.32 -35.04
C GLY A 292 -21.51 -10.89 -34.90
N SER A 293 -21.17 -10.26 -36.03
CA SER A 293 -20.93 -8.84 -36.31
C SER A 293 -20.62 -7.89 -35.14
N SER A 294 -19.60 -7.06 -35.33
CA SER A 294 -19.16 -5.93 -34.48
C SER A 294 -20.27 -5.00 -33.91
N ASP A 295 -21.52 -5.10 -34.36
CA ASP A 295 -22.69 -4.45 -33.74
C ASP A 295 -23.21 -5.16 -32.47
N THR A 296 -22.99 -6.47 -32.26
CA THR A 296 -23.40 -7.18 -31.03
C THR A 296 -22.48 -6.84 -29.84
N LEU A 297 -21.27 -6.35 -30.10
CA LEU A 297 -20.37 -5.80 -29.08
C LEU A 297 -20.95 -4.53 -28.45
N LYS A 298 -21.80 -3.79 -29.17
CA LYS A 298 -22.64 -2.70 -28.63
C LYS A 298 -23.95 -3.20 -28.01
N THR A 299 -24.17 -4.50 -27.90
CA THR A 299 -25.39 -5.06 -27.29
C THR A 299 -25.08 -5.96 -26.09
N ILE A 300 -23.90 -6.60 -26.02
CA ILE A 300 -23.54 -7.49 -24.89
C ILE A 300 -22.65 -6.77 -23.85
N ALA A 301 -21.79 -5.83 -24.27
CA ALA A 301 -21.34 -4.76 -23.35
C ALA A 301 -22.52 -3.86 -22.92
N THR A 302 -23.66 -4.05 -23.57
CA THR A 302 -24.84 -3.18 -23.50
C THR A 302 -26.12 -3.93 -23.05
N GLN A 303 -25.97 -5.12 -22.43
CA GLN A 303 -27.07 -5.88 -21.82
C GLN A 303 -26.87 -6.06 -20.31
N ALA A 304 -26.10 -5.17 -19.69
CA ALA A 304 -26.09 -5.01 -18.25
C ALA A 304 -27.43 -4.37 -17.83
N ALA A 305 -28.32 -5.22 -17.32
CA ALA A 305 -29.53 -4.81 -16.61
C ALA A 305 -29.19 -4.43 -15.17
N PRO A 306 -29.97 -3.59 -14.48
CA PRO A 306 -29.39 -2.59 -13.58
C PRO A 306 -29.73 -2.78 -12.09
N THR A 307 -28.92 -2.19 -11.18
CA THR A 307 -29.32 -1.10 -10.24
C THR A 307 -28.28 -0.72 -9.18
N VAL A 308 -28.23 0.60 -8.88
CA VAL A 308 -27.69 1.33 -7.71
C VAL A 308 -26.29 0.96 -7.18
N VAL A 309 -25.37 1.91 -7.35
CA VAL A 309 -24.02 1.93 -6.74
C VAL A 309 -24.07 2.48 -5.30
N ALA A 310 -23.53 1.73 -4.33
CA ALA A 310 -23.24 2.09 -2.92
C ALA A 310 -22.37 3.36 -2.68
N PRO A 311 -22.78 4.39 -1.90
CA PRO A 311 -22.07 4.91 -0.70
C PRO A 311 -22.40 4.17 0.61
N GLY A 312 -21.71 4.31 1.74
CA GLY A 312 -20.40 4.82 2.03
C GLY A 312 -19.92 4.14 3.33
N ILE A 313 -18.59 4.00 3.47
CA ILE A 313 -17.83 3.85 4.73
C ILE A 313 -18.29 2.66 5.62
N PRO A 314 -17.74 1.45 5.43
CA PRO A 314 -16.32 1.11 5.65
C PRO A 314 -15.37 1.53 4.54
N THR A 315 -14.07 1.55 4.83
CA THR A 315 -13.06 1.36 3.77
C THR A 315 -13.40 0.15 2.89
N LEU A 316 -12.82 0.03 1.68
CA LEU A 316 -12.80 -1.26 0.97
C LEU A 316 -12.61 -2.37 2.02
N PRO A 317 -13.54 -3.34 2.16
CA PRO A 317 -13.19 -4.55 2.85
C PRO A 317 -12.01 -5.09 2.04
N THR A 318 -10.83 -5.14 2.64
CA THR A 318 -10.05 -6.34 2.41
C THR A 318 -10.99 -7.51 2.68
N PRO A 319 -10.95 -8.59 1.88
CA PRO A 319 -11.64 -9.82 2.27
C PRO A 319 -11.34 -10.01 3.76
N PRO A 320 -12.36 -10.17 4.63
CA PRO A 320 -12.11 -10.28 6.05
C PRO A 320 -11.02 -11.34 6.21
N PRO A 321 -9.88 -11.01 6.83
CA PRO A 321 -8.92 -12.04 7.18
C PRO A 321 -9.73 -13.06 7.97
N MET A 322 -9.64 -14.32 7.55
CA MET A 322 -10.32 -15.41 8.23
C MET A 322 -9.59 -15.64 9.56
N THR A 323 -9.77 -14.73 10.50
CA THR A 323 -9.22 -14.79 11.84
C THR A 323 -10.16 -15.60 12.70
N GLY A 324 -10.01 -16.91 12.54
CA GLY A 324 -10.63 -17.95 13.37
C GLY A 324 -9.74 -19.19 13.54
N SER A 325 -8.68 -19.34 12.75
CA SER A 325 -7.69 -20.40 12.93
C SER A 325 -6.29 -19.81 12.77
N GLY A 326 -5.34 -20.26 13.59
CA GLY A 326 -3.91 -20.03 13.34
C GLY A 326 -3.48 -20.62 11.99
N PRO A 327 -2.17 -20.80 11.70
CA PRO A 327 -1.74 -21.58 10.53
C PRO A 327 -2.49 -22.91 10.57
N THR A 328 -3.46 -23.07 9.67
CA THR A 328 -4.31 -24.26 9.64
C THR A 328 -3.46 -25.31 8.95
N ARG A 329 -2.58 -25.94 9.73
CA ARG A 329 -1.92 -27.17 9.30
C ARG A 329 -3.05 -28.17 9.10
N ILE A 330 -3.29 -28.55 7.85
CA ILE A 330 -4.13 -29.69 7.52
C ILE A 330 -3.60 -30.85 8.35
N SER A 331 -4.35 -31.30 9.34
CA SER A 331 -3.83 -32.25 10.34
C SER A 331 -3.86 -33.70 9.82
N ASN A 332 -4.35 -33.90 8.58
CA ASN A 332 -4.34 -35.18 7.90
C ASN A 332 -2.97 -35.41 7.23
N PRO A 333 -2.17 -36.40 7.68
CA PRO A 333 -0.85 -36.70 7.12
C PRO A 333 -0.90 -37.07 5.64
N GLU A 334 -1.93 -37.80 5.18
CA GLU A 334 -2.07 -38.19 3.76
C GLU A 334 -2.31 -36.97 2.87
N LEU A 335 -3.12 -36.01 3.35
CA LEU A 335 -3.40 -34.77 2.62
C LEU A 335 -2.20 -33.81 2.66
N GLN A 336 -1.41 -33.79 3.74
CA GLN A 336 -0.13 -33.07 3.80
C GLN A 336 0.92 -33.63 2.83
N GLU A 337 1.06 -34.96 2.75
CA GLU A 337 1.99 -35.62 1.83
C GLU A 337 1.59 -35.38 0.36
N LEU A 338 0.29 -35.43 0.08
CA LEU A 338 -0.28 -35.10 -1.23
C LEU A 338 -0.08 -33.63 -1.63
N LEU A 339 -0.25 -32.68 -0.71
CA LEU A 339 -0.01 -31.26 -0.97
C LEU A 339 1.48 -30.97 -1.18
N ALA A 340 2.37 -31.62 -0.43
CA ALA A 340 3.81 -31.51 -0.63
C ALA A 340 4.26 -32.06 -2.01
N ASP A 341 3.59 -33.08 -2.54
CA ASP A 341 3.84 -33.59 -3.89
C ASP A 341 3.21 -32.73 -5.00
N ALA A 342 2.04 -32.13 -4.77
CA ALA A 342 1.41 -31.19 -5.70
C ALA A 342 2.25 -29.91 -5.86
N ASP A 343 2.76 -29.34 -4.77
CA ASP A 343 3.66 -28.18 -4.81
C ASP A 343 4.94 -28.49 -5.61
N ARG A 344 5.50 -29.72 -5.44
CA ARG A 344 6.67 -30.19 -6.20
C ARG A 344 6.41 -30.38 -7.70
N HIS A 345 5.19 -30.75 -8.10
CA HIS A 345 4.81 -30.88 -9.51
C HIS A 345 4.47 -29.54 -10.17
N ALA A 346 3.81 -28.62 -9.45
CA ALA A 346 3.56 -27.26 -9.91
C ALA A 346 4.86 -26.50 -10.22
N HIS A 347 5.88 -26.65 -9.37
CA HIS A 347 7.22 -26.07 -9.59
C HIS A 347 7.95 -26.65 -10.82
N ARG A 348 7.60 -27.87 -11.26
CA ARG A 348 8.22 -28.50 -12.46
C ARG A 348 7.51 -28.14 -13.77
N ALA A 349 6.22 -27.77 -13.74
CA ALA A 349 5.47 -27.36 -14.92
C ALA A 349 5.75 -25.90 -15.35
N ASN A 350 6.33 -25.08 -14.46
CA ASN A 350 6.62 -23.65 -14.66
C ASN A 350 7.89 -23.34 -15.49
N GLN A 351 8.31 -24.22 -16.41
CA GLN A 351 9.36 -23.88 -17.40
C GLN A 351 8.82 -23.21 -18.68
N VAL A 352 7.51 -22.93 -18.72
CA VAL A 352 6.94 -21.97 -19.68
C VAL A 352 6.80 -20.65 -18.92
N PRO A 353 7.39 -19.54 -19.40
CA PRO A 353 7.25 -18.26 -18.73
C PRO A 353 5.75 -17.93 -18.58
N PRO A 354 5.31 -17.28 -17.49
CA PRO A 354 3.96 -16.74 -17.38
C PRO A 354 3.81 -15.56 -18.36
N GLY A 355 3.68 -15.92 -19.63
CA GLY A 355 3.57 -15.04 -20.77
C GLY A 355 2.43 -15.56 -21.66
N SER A 356 1.23 -15.66 -21.09
CA SER A 356 -0.02 -15.77 -21.87
C SER A 356 -1.25 -15.42 -21.03
N SER A 357 -1.20 -14.33 -20.27
CA SER A 357 -2.40 -13.49 -20.24
C SER A 357 -2.61 -13.02 -21.68
N HIS A 358 -3.79 -13.25 -22.26
CA HIS A 358 -4.15 -12.50 -23.47
C HIS A 358 -3.80 -11.03 -23.20
N PRO A 359 -2.97 -10.38 -24.04
CA PRO A 359 -2.59 -8.99 -23.80
C PRO A 359 -3.88 -8.19 -23.67
N TYR A 360 -4.04 -7.49 -22.54
CA TYR A 360 -5.12 -6.55 -22.37
C TYR A 360 -5.04 -5.54 -23.52
N GLU A 361 -6.02 -5.58 -24.42
CA GLU A 361 -6.05 -4.62 -25.51
C GLU A 361 -6.49 -3.26 -24.94
N PRO A 362 -5.79 -2.14 -25.26
CA PRO A 362 -6.14 -0.82 -24.75
C PRO A 362 -7.61 -0.39 -25.00
N ASP A 363 -8.25 -0.97 -26.02
CA ASP A 363 -9.65 -0.74 -26.39
C ASP A 363 -10.66 -1.45 -25.47
N CYS A 364 -10.21 -2.16 -24.43
CA CYS A 364 -11.05 -2.86 -23.46
C CYS A 364 -11.78 -1.93 -22.47
N VAL A 365 -11.39 -0.65 -22.33
CA VAL A 365 -12.10 0.30 -21.46
C VAL A 365 -13.38 0.79 -22.16
N PRO A 366 -14.58 0.56 -21.58
CA PRO A 366 -15.83 0.99 -22.19
C PRO A 366 -15.86 2.49 -22.52
N LEU A 367 -16.49 2.87 -23.64
CA LEU A 367 -16.64 4.27 -24.07
C LEU A 367 -17.29 5.16 -23.02
N ASN A 368 -18.20 4.60 -22.22
CA ASN A 368 -18.81 5.28 -21.09
C ASN A 368 -19.02 4.29 -19.94
N TRP A 369 -19.12 4.82 -18.73
CA TRP A 369 -19.37 4.03 -17.53
C TRP A 369 -20.84 3.60 -17.38
N ARG A 370 -21.76 4.21 -18.15
CA ARG A 370 -23.21 4.07 -17.96
C ARG A 370 -23.63 2.65 -18.32
N PRO A 371 -24.49 2.01 -17.49
CA PRO A 371 -25.13 0.79 -17.91
C PRO A 371 -26.07 1.08 -19.06
N SER A 372 -26.46 0.02 -19.71
CA SER A 372 -26.90 0.01 -21.08
C SER A 372 -28.39 -0.22 -21.26
N SER A 373 -29.04 -0.62 -20.17
CA SER A 373 -30.48 -0.51 -19.98
C SER A 373 -30.78 0.55 -18.91
N THR A 374 -31.90 1.25 -19.09
CA THR A 374 -32.41 2.21 -18.11
C THR A 374 -33.02 1.44 -16.94
N PRO A 375 -32.59 1.68 -15.69
CA PRO A 375 -33.19 1.01 -14.54
C PRO A 375 -34.65 1.36 -14.39
N GLN A 376 -35.49 0.33 -14.23
CA GLN A 376 -36.75 0.53 -13.53
C GLN A 376 -36.43 0.82 -12.06
N PRO A 377 -37.05 1.85 -11.45
CA PRO A 377 -36.85 2.12 -10.03
C PRO A 377 -37.29 0.90 -9.22
N HIS A 378 -36.32 0.21 -8.61
CA HIS A 378 -36.60 -0.98 -7.82
C HIS A 378 -37.34 -0.56 -6.55
N SER A 379 -38.58 -1.01 -6.45
CA SER A 379 -39.44 -0.70 -5.32
C SER A 379 -38.78 -1.11 -3.99
N LEU A 380 -38.69 -0.21 -3.02
CA LEU A 380 -38.29 -0.56 -1.64
C LEU A 380 -39.41 -1.28 -0.86
N VAL A 381 -40.50 -1.64 -1.54
CA VAL A 381 -41.69 -2.26 -0.95
C VAL A 381 -41.36 -3.64 -0.37
N GLY A 382 -41.54 -3.80 0.94
CA GLY A 382 -41.24 -5.03 1.70
C GLY A 382 -39.82 -5.11 2.25
N VAL A 383 -38.98 -4.13 1.96
CA VAL A 383 -37.66 -3.98 2.59
C VAL A 383 -37.81 -3.42 4.00
N SER A 384 -37.06 -3.97 4.94
CA SER A 384 -36.97 -3.48 6.31
C SER A 384 -36.02 -2.29 6.43
N PRO A 385 -36.36 -1.24 7.22
CA PRO A 385 -35.44 -0.14 7.52
C PRO A 385 -34.13 -0.61 8.15
N ARG A 386 -34.12 -1.77 8.83
CA ARG A 386 -32.94 -2.35 9.51
C ARG A 386 -31.77 -2.62 8.55
N LEU A 387 -32.03 -2.70 7.25
CA LEU A 387 -31.02 -2.85 6.20
C LEU A 387 -30.35 -1.53 5.81
N TYR A 388 -30.85 -0.36 6.22
CA TYR A 388 -30.34 0.95 5.80
C TYR A 388 -28.82 1.09 5.90
N GLY A 389 -28.26 0.90 7.10
CA GLY A 389 -26.80 0.97 7.28
C GLY A 389 -26.05 -0.30 6.87
N LEU A 390 -26.70 -1.26 6.21
CA LEU A 390 -26.04 -2.40 5.55
C LEU A 390 -26.06 -2.27 4.04
N ARG A 391 -26.91 -1.40 3.50
CA ARG A 391 -27.04 -1.16 2.08
C ARG A 391 -26.05 -0.12 1.61
N ALA A 392 -25.73 -0.30 0.35
CA ALA A 392 -25.38 0.75 -0.58
C ALA A 392 -26.36 1.96 -0.51
N ILE A 393 -25.91 3.11 -0.01
CA ILE A 393 -26.41 4.46 -0.29
C ILE A 393 -26.15 4.73 -1.80
N PRO A 394 -26.76 5.67 -2.53
CA PRO A 394 -26.43 5.91 -3.95
C PRO A 394 -25.49 7.09 -4.24
N VAL A 395 -24.63 6.98 -5.27
CA VAL A 395 -23.95 8.16 -5.86
C VAL A 395 -24.95 8.90 -6.74
N VAL A 396 -25.63 9.87 -6.14
CA VAL A 396 -26.63 10.68 -6.83
C VAL A 396 -26.02 11.95 -7.39
N GLY A 397 -26.37 12.26 -8.64
CA GLY A 397 -25.86 13.40 -9.39
C GLY A 397 -24.40 13.22 -9.80
N ARG A 398 -23.71 14.36 -9.96
CA ARG A 398 -22.28 14.43 -10.32
C ARG A 398 -21.92 13.76 -11.65
N GLU A 399 -22.86 13.63 -12.57
CA GLU A 399 -22.62 13.05 -13.90
C GLU A 399 -21.45 13.71 -14.63
N PRO A 400 -21.28 15.05 -14.62
CA PRO A 400 -20.11 15.68 -15.24
C PRO A 400 -18.79 15.22 -14.62
N GLN A 401 -18.71 15.14 -13.29
CA GLN A 401 -17.49 14.71 -12.58
C GLN A 401 -17.21 13.21 -12.83
N ARG A 402 -18.26 12.38 -12.91
CA ARG A 402 -18.15 10.96 -13.25
C ARG A 402 -17.65 10.76 -14.69
N ASP A 403 -18.17 11.55 -15.63
CA ASP A 403 -17.72 11.53 -17.02
C ASP A 403 -16.24 11.96 -17.14
N GLN A 404 -15.82 12.99 -16.38
CA GLN A 404 -14.42 13.42 -16.31
C GLN A 404 -13.48 12.34 -15.77
N LEU A 405 -13.84 11.68 -14.66
CA LEU A 405 -13.04 10.60 -14.08
C LEU A 405 -12.92 9.40 -15.02
N TRP A 406 -14.01 9.04 -15.69
CA TRP A 406 -13.99 7.94 -16.66
C TRP A 406 -13.13 8.26 -17.87
N GLU A 407 -13.20 9.49 -18.40
CA GLU A 407 -12.36 9.92 -19.51
C GLU A 407 -10.88 10.00 -19.13
N ALA A 408 -10.56 10.37 -17.89
CA ALA A 408 -9.20 10.30 -17.37
C ALA A 408 -8.67 8.86 -17.38
N LEU A 409 -9.46 7.88 -16.93
CA LEU A 409 -9.09 6.46 -16.98
C LEU A 409 -8.88 5.97 -18.42
N ARG A 410 -9.79 6.35 -19.33
CA ARG A 410 -9.65 6.02 -20.76
C ARG A 410 -8.38 6.60 -21.38
N SER A 411 -8.05 7.85 -21.02
CA SER A 411 -6.83 8.51 -21.49
C SER A 411 -5.58 7.78 -20.99
N VAL A 412 -5.54 7.41 -19.70
CA VAL A 412 -4.45 6.59 -19.12
C VAL A 412 -4.28 5.25 -19.85
N ALA A 413 -5.39 4.56 -20.11
CA ALA A 413 -5.37 3.26 -20.80
C ALA A 413 -4.83 3.39 -22.24
N LYS A 414 -5.23 4.45 -22.96
CA LYS A 414 -4.84 4.70 -24.35
C LYS A 414 -3.39 5.20 -24.48
N GLU A 415 -3.00 6.16 -23.65
CA GLU A 415 -1.70 6.81 -23.72
C GLU A 415 -0.60 6.01 -23.01
N ARG A 416 -1.00 5.10 -22.12
CA ARG A 416 -0.12 4.32 -21.25
C ARG A 416 0.84 5.18 -20.41
N ARG A 417 0.38 6.35 -19.99
CA ARG A 417 1.12 7.31 -19.16
C ARG A 417 0.38 7.57 -17.85
N PRO A 418 1.09 7.89 -16.76
CA PRO A 418 0.46 8.20 -15.49
C PRO A 418 -0.30 9.53 -15.58
N ARG A 419 -1.45 9.62 -14.89
CA ARG A 419 -2.21 10.86 -14.73
C ARG A 419 -2.68 11.04 -13.29
N LEU A 420 -2.80 12.29 -12.85
CA LEU A 420 -3.30 12.67 -11.54
C LEU A 420 -4.65 13.37 -11.67
N VAL A 421 -5.65 12.92 -10.92
CA VAL A 421 -6.92 13.63 -10.73
C VAL A 421 -7.10 13.91 -9.25
N VAL A 422 -7.27 15.19 -8.90
CA VAL A 422 -7.53 15.64 -7.53
C VAL A 422 -9.00 16.03 -7.40
N LEU A 423 -9.70 15.36 -6.48
CA LEU A 423 -11.05 15.70 -6.04
C LEU A 423 -10.95 16.62 -4.83
N ASP A 424 -11.21 17.91 -5.02
CA ASP A 424 -11.17 18.92 -3.95
C ASP A 424 -12.58 19.37 -3.56
N GLY A 425 -12.77 19.70 -2.28
CA GLY A 425 -13.98 20.30 -1.77
C GLY A 425 -14.12 20.23 -0.25
N PRO A 426 -15.18 20.82 0.32
CA PRO A 426 -15.46 20.80 1.75
C PRO A 426 -15.68 19.39 2.33
N SER A 427 -15.57 19.25 3.65
CA SER A 427 -15.89 17.98 4.32
C SER A 427 -17.34 17.53 4.08
N GLY A 428 -17.54 16.25 3.75
CA GLY A 428 -18.87 15.65 3.55
C GLY A 428 -19.52 15.86 2.17
N CYS A 429 -18.85 16.49 1.20
CA CYS A 429 -19.41 16.73 -0.15
C CYS A 429 -19.42 15.49 -1.09
N GLY A 430 -18.81 14.37 -0.68
CA GLY A 430 -18.85 13.10 -1.41
C GLY A 430 -17.58 12.71 -2.18
N LYS A 431 -16.42 13.35 -1.95
CA LYS A 431 -15.14 13.04 -2.65
C LYS A 431 -14.76 11.55 -2.61
N SER A 432 -14.62 10.99 -1.41
CA SER A 432 -14.27 9.58 -1.20
C SER A 432 -15.30 8.62 -1.81
N CYS A 433 -16.57 9.03 -1.83
CA CYS A 433 -17.64 8.27 -2.47
C CYS A 433 -17.49 8.22 -4.00
N LEU A 434 -17.14 9.35 -4.60
CA LEU A 434 -16.90 9.44 -6.05
C LEU A 434 -15.64 8.66 -6.47
N ALA A 435 -14.56 8.74 -5.68
CA ALA A 435 -13.35 7.93 -5.90
C ALA A 435 -13.64 6.42 -5.76
N GLN A 436 -14.40 6.03 -4.73
CA GLN A 436 -14.84 4.64 -4.54
C GLN A 436 -15.67 4.15 -5.72
N TRP A 437 -16.63 4.95 -6.21
CA TRP A 437 -17.43 4.60 -7.39
C TRP A 437 -16.54 4.33 -8.62
N LEU A 438 -15.53 5.17 -8.86
CA LEU A 438 -14.60 4.96 -9.97
C LEU A 438 -13.89 3.61 -9.83
N CYS A 439 -13.36 3.30 -8.64
CA CYS A 439 -12.69 2.03 -8.38
C CYS A 439 -13.63 0.83 -8.60
N GLU A 440 -14.80 0.83 -7.95
CA GLU A 440 -15.77 -0.27 -8.06
C GLU A 440 -16.22 -0.45 -9.52
N ARG A 441 -16.57 0.64 -10.22
CA ARG A 441 -17.06 0.54 -11.59
C ARG A 441 -15.96 0.11 -12.56
N ALA A 442 -14.73 0.58 -12.38
CA ALA A 442 -13.61 0.19 -13.21
C ALA A 442 -13.24 -1.28 -13.02
N ASP A 443 -13.34 -1.81 -11.79
CA ASP A 443 -13.13 -3.24 -11.51
C ASP A 443 -14.28 -4.09 -12.09
N GLU A 444 -15.53 -3.69 -11.83
CA GLU A 444 -16.75 -4.39 -12.23
C GLU A 444 -16.82 -4.63 -13.75
N VAL A 445 -16.40 -3.67 -14.57
CA VAL A 445 -16.38 -3.82 -16.04
C VAL A 445 -15.02 -4.31 -16.57
N GLY A 446 -14.06 -4.60 -15.69
CA GLY A 446 -12.71 -5.02 -16.05
C GLY A 446 -11.85 -3.93 -16.72
N ALA A 447 -12.18 -2.65 -16.56
CA ALA A 447 -11.41 -1.54 -17.11
C ALA A 447 -10.07 -1.31 -16.39
N ALA A 448 -10.00 -1.57 -15.08
CA ALA A 448 -8.78 -1.34 -14.30
C ALA A 448 -8.68 -2.25 -13.06
N ASN A 449 -7.45 -2.44 -12.60
CA ASN A 449 -7.19 -2.86 -11.22
C ASN A 449 -7.22 -1.65 -10.29
N THR A 450 -7.43 -1.87 -8.99
CA THR A 450 -7.55 -0.77 -8.04
C THR A 450 -6.72 -1.01 -6.79
N LEU A 451 -6.10 0.05 -6.30
CA LEU A 451 -5.39 0.09 -5.02
C LEU A 451 -5.83 1.33 -4.25
N ARG A 452 -5.77 1.25 -2.92
CA ARG A 452 -6.14 2.36 -2.04
C ARG A 452 -5.09 2.59 -0.96
N ALA A 453 -4.67 3.84 -0.82
CA ALA A 453 -3.97 4.36 0.35
C ALA A 453 -4.89 5.34 1.09
N THR A 454 -5.04 5.18 2.40
CA THR A 454 -5.87 6.06 3.24
C THR A 454 -4.97 6.79 4.20
N HIS A 455 -5.18 8.08 4.37
CA HIS A 455 -4.33 8.92 5.21
C HIS A 455 -5.16 9.58 6.29
N SER A 456 -4.54 9.83 7.44
CA SER A 456 -5.19 10.47 8.55
C SER A 456 -4.24 11.42 9.27
N PRO A 457 -4.76 12.42 10.01
CA PRO A 457 -3.92 13.42 10.70
C PRO A 457 -2.97 12.80 11.74
N GLU A 458 -3.35 11.65 12.31
CA GLU A 458 -2.55 10.90 13.26
C GLU A 458 -2.15 9.55 12.65
N TRP A 459 -0.86 9.37 12.38
CA TRP A 459 -0.33 8.16 11.75
C TRP A 459 -0.80 6.86 12.43
N SER A 460 -1.28 5.94 11.59
CA SER A 460 -1.59 4.54 11.93
C SER A 460 -0.69 3.59 11.13
N PRO A 461 -0.33 2.41 11.66
CA PRO A 461 0.40 1.37 10.92
C PRO A 461 -0.26 0.96 9.59
N ASN A 462 -1.58 1.13 9.46
CA ASN A 462 -2.37 0.76 8.27
C ASN A 462 -2.64 1.93 7.31
N ASP A 463 -2.07 3.10 7.57
CA ASP A 463 -2.21 4.29 6.73
C ASP A 463 -1.19 4.30 5.59
N GLY A 464 -1.48 5.11 4.58
CA GLY A 464 -0.61 5.43 3.46
C GLY A 464 -0.20 4.24 2.60
N LEU A 465 0.99 4.38 2.01
CA LEU A 465 1.55 3.39 1.08
C LEU A 465 1.84 2.05 1.77
N ARG A 466 2.25 2.06 3.04
CA ARG A 466 2.43 0.83 3.84
C ARG A 466 1.13 0.03 3.92
N GLY A 467 0.04 0.70 4.33
CA GLY A 467 -1.27 0.06 4.39
C GLY A 467 -1.75 -0.45 3.03
N MET A 468 -1.48 0.30 1.96
CA MET A 468 -1.82 -0.10 0.59
C MET A 468 -1.09 -1.40 0.19
N VAL A 469 0.23 -1.45 0.37
CA VAL A 469 1.05 -2.64 0.04
C VAL A 469 0.69 -3.82 0.93
N THR A 470 0.47 -3.61 2.22
CA THR A 470 0.07 -4.67 3.17
C THR A 470 -1.25 -5.33 2.76
N ARG A 471 -2.24 -4.53 2.32
CA ARG A 471 -3.53 -5.04 1.82
C ARG A 471 -3.38 -5.77 0.49
N TRP A 472 -2.62 -5.22 -0.45
CA TRP A 472 -2.35 -5.86 -1.74
C TRP A 472 -1.65 -7.22 -1.57
N ALA A 473 -0.63 -7.28 -0.72
CA ALA A 473 0.11 -8.52 -0.46
C ALA A 473 -0.65 -9.52 0.42
N ASN A 474 -1.75 -9.09 1.05
CA ASN A 474 -2.46 -9.81 2.10
C ASN A 474 -1.51 -10.32 3.21
N SER A 475 -0.58 -9.46 3.62
CA SER A 475 0.52 -9.77 4.53
C SER A 475 0.29 -9.35 5.99
N SER A 476 -0.90 -8.86 6.31
CA SER A 476 -1.28 -8.50 7.69
C SER A 476 -1.07 -9.70 8.63
N GLY A 477 -0.32 -9.47 9.71
CA GLY A 477 0.00 -10.45 10.75
C GLY A 477 1.05 -11.50 10.37
N LEU A 478 1.74 -11.37 9.22
CA LEU A 478 2.84 -12.26 8.84
C LEU A 478 4.17 -11.81 9.49
N SER A 479 5.05 -12.78 9.74
CA SER A 479 6.46 -12.50 10.05
C SER A 479 7.22 -11.95 8.84
N ASP A 480 8.44 -11.43 9.06
CA ASP A 480 9.29 -10.90 7.99
C ASP A 480 9.64 -11.95 6.94
N GLU A 481 9.91 -13.19 7.36
CA GLU A 481 10.23 -14.30 6.45
C GLU A 481 9.00 -14.72 5.63
N GLU A 482 7.83 -14.83 6.27
CA GLU A 482 6.57 -15.14 5.57
C GLU A 482 6.16 -14.00 4.61
N THR A 483 6.35 -12.75 5.01
CA THR A 483 6.10 -11.57 4.16
C THR A 483 7.01 -11.56 2.96
N ARG A 484 8.32 -11.81 3.14
CA ARG A 484 9.29 -11.92 2.05
C ARG A 484 8.88 -13.02 1.08
N SER A 485 8.60 -14.23 1.56
CA SER A 485 8.15 -15.36 0.74
C SER A 485 6.88 -15.02 -0.06
N ARG A 486 5.91 -14.36 0.59
CA ARG A 486 4.66 -13.93 -0.04
C ARG A 486 4.90 -12.91 -1.16
N LEU A 487 5.71 -11.88 -0.91
CA LEU A 487 6.05 -10.85 -1.89
C LEU A 487 6.84 -11.43 -3.07
N THR A 488 7.78 -12.35 -2.82
CA THR A 488 8.52 -13.07 -3.87
C THR A 488 7.58 -13.84 -4.80
N LYS A 489 6.58 -14.55 -4.23
CA LYS A 489 5.55 -15.26 -5.02
C LYS A 489 4.68 -14.30 -5.83
N LEU A 490 4.22 -13.20 -5.22
CA LEU A 490 3.32 -12.25 -5.89
C LEU A 490 3.99 -11.44 -7.01
N LEU A 491 5.28 -11.16 -6.85
CA LEU A 491 6.06 -10.42 -7.85
C LEU A 491 6.64 -11.34 -8.94
N ASP A 492 6.57 -12.66 -8.73
CA ASP A 492 7.17 -13.69 -9.59
C ASP A 492 8.68 -13.46 -9.81
N VAL A 493 9.42 -13.35 -8.70
CA VAL A 493 10.86 -12.98 -8.70
C VAL A 493 11.73 -13.98 -7.94
N ALA A 494 11.28 -15.23 -7.76
CA ALA A 494 11.97 -16.22 -6.94
C ALA A 494 13.41 -16.51 -7.40
N ASP A 495 13.65 -16.52 -8.71
CA ASP A 495 14.96 -16.81 -9.31
C ASP A 495 15.68 -15.56 -9.85
N ASP A 496 15.13 -14.36 -9.65
CA ASP A 496 15.67 -13.13 -10.22
C ASP A 496 16.41 -12.28 -9.16
N GLU A 497 17.74 -12.44 -9.11
CA GLU A 497 18.62 -11.60 -8.27
C GLU A 497 18.42 -10.09 -8.52
N HIS A 498 17.95 -9.70 -9.71
CA HIS A 498 17.70 -8.29 -10.04
C HIS A 498 16.56 -7.67 -9.22
N TYR A 499 15.64 -8.47 -8.67
CA TYR A 499 14.46 -7.96 -7.93
C TYR A 499 14.45 -8.33 -6.45
N ARG A 500 15.49 -8.99 -5.93
CA ARG A 500 15.62 -9.28 -4.50
C ARG A 500 15.52 -8.01 -3.65
N TRP A 501 16.09 -6.91 -4.14
CA TRP A 501 16.02 -5.61 -3.49
C TRP A 501 14.58 -5.10 -3.31
N LEU A 502 13.71 -5.34 -4.30
CA LEU A 502 12.33 -4.89 -4.30
C LEU A 502 11.57 -5.59 -3.18
N VAL A 503 11.78 -6.90 -3.05
CA VAL A 503 11.18 -7.71 -1.98
C VAL A 503 11.67 -7.24 -0.61
N ASP A 504 12.97 -7.00 -0.45
CA ASP A 504 13.54 -6.57 0.82
C ASP A 504 13.03 -5.17 1.24
N ASP A 505 13.02 -4.20 0.32
CA ASP A 505 12.55 -2.83 0.61
C ASP A 505 11.03 -2.80 0.90
N LEU A 506 10.23 -3.61 0.20
CA LEU A 506 8.80 -3.78 0.48
C LEU A 506 8.55 -4.51 1.81
N THR A 507 9.35 -5.52 2.15
CA THR A 507 9.28 -6.20 3.44
C THR A 507 9.59 -5.22 4.56
N GLY A 508 10.63 -4.39 4.40
CA GLY A 508 10.95 -3.30 5.33
C GLY A 508 9.82 -2.27 5.48
N LEU A 509 9.13 -1.93 4.39
CA LEU A 509 7.94 -1.06 4.41
C LEU A 509 6.77 -1.69 5.19
N VAL A 510 6.49 -2.98 4.97
CA VAL A 510 5.34 -3.71 5.55
C VAL A 510 5.58 -4.06 7.02
N CYS A 511 6.70 -4.71 7.32
CA CYS A 511 6.99 -5.28 8.63
C CYS A 511 7.52 -4.25 9.64
N GLY A 512 8.40 -3.35 9.20
CA GLY A 512 8.92 -2.25 10.01
C GLY A 512 9.59 -2.66 11.34
N ALA A 513 10.02 -3.92 11.49
CA ALA A 513 10.61 -4.43 12.74
C ALA A 513 12.06 -3.93 12.97
N ASP A 514 12.84 -3.76 11.90
CA ASP A 514 14.18 -3.17 11.97
C ASP A 514 14.13 -1.71 11.48
N ALA A 515 13.86 -0.79 12.42
CA ALA A 515 13.57 0.62 12.18
C ALA A 515 14.70 1.44 11.51
N GLU A 516 15.85 0.84 11.19
CA GLU A 516 17.05 1.51 10.67
C GLU A 516 17.40 1.19 9.20
N THR A 517 16.75 0.22 8.54
CA THR A 517 17.34 -0.40 7.32
C THR A 517 16.91 0.20 5.98
N VAL A 518 15.73 0.82 5.85
CA VAL A 518 15.23 1.35 4.55
C VAL A 518 14.82 2.83 4.66
N ASN A 519 15.46 3.68 3.85
CA ASN A 519 15.15 5.11 3.76
C ASN A 519 13.87 5.35 2.95
N LEU A 520 13.28 6.55 3.08
CA LEU A 520 12.03 6.88 2.41
C LEU A 520 12.14 6.88 0.87
N ALA A 521 13.29 7.27 0.30
CA ALA A 521 13.47 7.28 -1.16
C ALA A 521 13.40 5.86 -1.76
N ASP A 522 14.08 4.90 -1.12
CA ASP A 522 14.08 3.49 -1.50
C ASP A 522 12.66 2.89 -1.37
N GLN A 523 11.92 3.28 -0.33
CA GLN A 523 10.50 2.88 -0.19
C GLN A 523 9.62 3.42 -1.32
N ILE A 524 9.77 4.70 -1.68
CA ILE A 524 9.01 5.30 -2.79
C ILE A 524 9.35 4.61 -4.11
N GLN A 525 10.63 4.32 -4.34
CA GLN A 525 11.08 3.60 -5.53
C GLN A 525 10.56 2.17 -5.60
N ALA A 526 10.56 1.45 -4.47
CA ALA A 526 9.99 0.11 -4.37
C ALA A 526 8.48 0.11 -4.69
N VAL A 527 7.73 1.06 -4.11
CA VAL A 527 6.30 1.21 -4.42
C VAL A 527 6.09 1.59 -5.89
N PHE A 528 6.89 2.50 -6.44
CA PHE A 528 6.84 2.88 -7.86
C PHE A 528 7.02 1.66 -8.78
N GLU A 529 8.01 0.81 -8.53
CA GLU A 529 8.24 -0.39 -9.33
C GLU A 529 7.10 -1.42 -9.21
N VAL A 530 6.51 -1.58 -8.02
CA VAL A 530 5.29 -2.40 -7.85
C VAL A 530 4.15 -1.85 -8.68
N LEU A 531 3.86 -0.54 -8.59
CA LEU A 531 2.78 0.09 -9.36
C LEU A 531 3.00 -0.06 -10.87
N ARG A 532 4.23 0.13 -11.34
CA ARG A 532 4.61 -0.04 -12.75
C ARG A 532 4.35 -1.47 -13.24
N ARG A 533 4.71 -2.47 -12.43
CA ARG A 533 4.47 -3.89 -12.72
C ARG A 533 2.99 -4.24 -12.76
N LEU A 534 2.24 -3.83 -11.74
CA LEU A 534 0.79 -4.08 -11.65
C LEU A 534 0.02 -3.38 -12.76
N ALA A 535 0.49 -2.22 -13.22
CA ALA A 535 -0.12 -1.47 -14.32
C ALA A 535 0.31 -2.00 -15.71
N SER A 536 1.35 -2.84 -15.80
CA SER A 536 1.83 -3.35 -17.09
C SER A 536 0.76 -4.12 -17.88
N PRO A 537 0.05 -5.12 -17.32
CA PRO A 537 -1.00 -5.81 -18.06
C PRO A 537 -2.23 -4.92 -18.22
N ARG A 538 -2.77 -4.34 -17.15
CA ARG A 538 -4.05 -3.60 -17.14
C ARG A 538 -3.86 -2.23 -16.48
N PRO A 539 -4.59 -1.18 -16.91
CA PRO A 539 -4.59 0.08 -16.19
C PRO A 539 -4.86 -0.09 -14.70
N LEU A 540 -4.25 0.79 -13.90
CA LEU A 540 -4.35 0.76 -12.44
C LEU A 540 -4.93 2.09 -11.93
N VAL A 541 -5.96 2.04 -11.10
CA VAL A 541 -6.46 3.20 -10.35
C VAL A 541 -5.89 3.15 -8.95
N VAL A 542 -5.08 4.15 -8.58
CA VAL A 542 -4.55 4.30 -7.23
C VAL A 542 -5.31 5.43 -6.53
N TRP A 543 -6.18 5.06 -5.60
CA TRP A 543 -6.94 6.01 -4.79
C TRP A 543 -6.12 6.45 -3.57
N LEU A 544 -5.75 7.73 -3.54
CA LEU A 544 -5.06 8.39 -2.43
C LEU A 544 -6.08 9.22 -1.61
N ASP A 545 -6.65 8.60 -0.59
CA ASP A 545 -7.72 9.22 0.20
C ASP A 545 -7.14 10.17 1.26
N ASP A 546 -7.63 11.41 1.33
CA ASP A 546 -7.19 12.49 2.22
C ASP A 546 -5.68 12.85 2.07
N LEU A 547 -5.27 13.18 0.85
CA LEU A 547 -3.87 13.44 0.46
C LEU A 547 -3.18 14.53 1.31
N GLN A 548 -3.92 15.48 1.88
CA GLN A 548 -3.37 16.54 2.74
C GLN A 548 -2.62 16.02 3.99
N TRP A 549 -2.84 14.77 4.37
CA TRP A 549 -2.16 14.09 5.48
C TRP A 549 -1.03 13.15 5.06
N ALA A 550 -0.63 13.16 3.78
CA ALA A 550 0.08 12.05 3.15
C ALA A 550 1.47 12.41 2.60
N GLU A 551 2.47 12.57 3.47
CA GLU A 551 3.85 12.92 3.02
C GLU A 551 4.42 11.90 2.02
N SER A 552 4.37 10.61 2.36
CA SER A 552 4.91 9.55 1.49
C SER A 552 4.18 9.45 0.15
N SER A 553 2.86 9.62 0.13
CA SER A 553 2.09 9.62 -1.12
C SER A 553 2.35 10.88 -1.95
N MET A 554 2.58 12.04 -1.31
CA MET A 554 2.99 13.26 -2.02
C MET A 554 4.36 13.09 -2.69
N ARG A 555 5.34 12.49 -1.99
CA ARG A 555 6.65 12.17 -2.57
C ARG A 555 6.57 11.14 -3.70
N LEU A 556 5.66 10.17 -3.60
CA LEU A 556 5.38 9.26 -4.69
C LEU A 556 4.87 10.02 -5.93
N LEU A 557 3.92 10.95 -5.77
CA LEU A 557 3.42 11.77 -6.88
C LEU A 557 4.53 12.62 -7.51
N GLU A 558 5.39 13.25 -6.70
CA GLU A 558 6.56 14.00 -7.20
C GLU A 558 7.53 13.11 -7.98
N HIS A 559 7.79 11.91 -7.45
CA HIS A 559 8.63 10.91 -8.12
C HIS A 559 8.03 10.47 -9.45
N ILE A 560 6.71 10.28 -9.52
CA ILE A 560 5.99 9.95 -10.76
C ILE A 560 6.03 11.13 -11.74
N GLY A 561 5.87 12.36 -11.26
CA GLY A 561 5.99 13.57 -12.08
C GLY A 561 7.36 13.69 -12.75
N ALA A 562 8.43 13.36 -12.03
CA ALA A 562 9.79 13.27 -12.58
C ALA A 562 9.95 12.15 -13.64
N HIS A 563 9.05 11.17 -13.64
CA HIS A 563 9.04 10.00 -14.54
C HIS A 563 7.79 9.96 -15.43
N ALA A 564 7.15 11.10 -15.72
CA ALA A 564 5.85 11.16 -16.39
C ALA A 564 5.83 10.58 -17.82
N ASP A 565 6.99 10.47 -18.48
CA ASP A 565 7.12 9.83 -19.79
C ASP A 565 7.23 8.30 -19.73
N THR A 566 7.32 7.72 -18.54
CA THR A 566 7.38 6.27 -18.34
C THR A 566 6.08 5.61 -18.81
N GLN A 567 6.20 4.49 -19.53
CA GLN A 567 5.04 3.66 -19.88
C GLN A 567 4.47 3.00 -18.62
N MET A 568 3.46 3.64 -18.03
CA MET A 568 2.82 3.24 -16.81
C MET A 568 1.36 3.72 -16.82
N PRO A 569 0.38 2.88 -17.22
CA PRO A 569 -1.03 3.27 -17.28
C PRO A 569 -1.67 3.33 -15.88
N VAL A 570 -1.26 4.31 -15.07
CA VAL A 570 -1.78 4.50 -13.71
C VAL A 570 -2.58 5.81 -13.62
N LEU A 571 -3.81 5.73 -13.14
CA LEU A 571 -4.62 6.88 -12.74
C LEU A 571 -4.55 7.06 -11.23
N PHE A 572 -3.91 8.13 -10.77
CA PHE A 572 -3.95 8.54 -9.38
C PHE A 572 -5.21 9.37 -9.14
N CYS A 573 -6.11 8.90 -8.28
CA CYS A 573 -7.29 9.64 -7.86
C CYS A 573 -7.09 10.06 -6.40
N ALA A 574 -6.77 11.33 -6.17
CA ALA A 574 -6.55 11.88 -4.84
C ALA A 574 -7.79 12.61 -4.32
N THR A 575 -8.11 12.50 -3.04
CA THR A 575 -9.15 13.31 -2.39
C THR A 575 -8.51 14.30 -1.43
N VAL A 576 -9.01 15.53 -1.40
CA VAL A 576 -8.49 16.62 -0.57
C VAL A 576 -9.63 17.35 0.14
N GLN A 577 -9.44 17.70 1.41
CA GLN A 577 -10.37 18.56 2.14
C GLN A 577 -9.86 20.00 2.09
N SER A 578 -10.63 20.89 1.47
CA SER A 578 -10.19 22.27 1.21
C SER A 578 -9.84 23.01 2.50
N GLU A 579 -10.61 22.84 3.58
CA GLU A 579 -10.34 23.52 4.85
C GLU A 579 -9.06 23.00 5.53
N ALA A 580 -8.83 21.70 5.50
CA ALA A 580 -7.66 21.08 6.11
C ALA A 580 -6.37 21.34 5.30
N LEU A 581 -6.47 21.44 3.97
CA LEU A 581 -5.35 21.80 3.13
C LEU A 581 -4.94 23.27 3.32
N ALA A 582 -5.91 24.17 3.54
CA ALA A 582 -5.64 25.59 3.79
C ALA A 582 -4.87 25.85 5.11
N GLU A 583 -4.88 24.90 6.05
CA GLU A 583 -4.06 24.94 7.27
C GLU A 583 -2.64 24.37 7.06
N ARG A 584 -2.30 23.95 5.82
CA ARG A 584 -1.04 23.25 5.49
C ARG A 584 -0.36 23.86 4.25
N ASP A 585 0.17 25.06 4.39
CA ASP A 585 0.82 25.83 3.32
C ASP A 585 1.82 25.00 2.49
N VAL A 586 2.73 24.27 3.14
CA VAL A 586 3.75 23.45 2.44
C VAL A 586 3.14 22.35 1.58
N MET A 587 2.11 21.67 2.09
CA MET A 587 1.42 20.61 1.34
C MET A 587 0.58 21.22 0.20
N ALA A 588 -0.05 22.37 0.44
CA ALA A 588 -0.81 23.10 -0.58
C ALA A 588 0.09 23.54 -1.73
N ASP A 589 1.27 24.11 -1.44
CA ASP A 589 2.24 24.54 -2.45
C ASP A 589 2.75 23.38 -3.29
N ARG A 590 3.08 22.24 -2.66
CA ARG A 590 3.54 21.04 -3.34
C ARG A 590 2.47 20.42 -4.24
N LEU A 591 1.22 20.37 -3.76
CA LEU A 591 0.11 19.89 -4.57
C LEU A 591 -0.17 20.83 -5.75
N ALA A 592 -0.10 22.14 -5.54
CA ALA A 592 -0.25 23.13 -6.60
C ALA A 592 0.82 22.95 -7.69
N ALA A 593 2.08 22.72 -7.31
CA ALA A 593 3.16 22.43 -8.25
C ALA A 593 2.91 21.15 -9.07
N GLN A 594 2.29 20.11 -8.49
CA GLN A 594 1.88 18.92 -9.25
C GLN A 594 0.70 19.20 -10.19
N LEU A 595 -0.24 20.05 -9.79
CA LEU A 595 -1.39 20.43 -10.61
C LEU A 595 -1.01 21.32 -11.81
N GLU A 596 0.11 22.04 -11.75
CA GLU A 596 0.67 22.77 -12.89
C GLU A 596 1.21 21.86 -14.00
N ALA A 597 1.44 20.57 -13.71
CA ALA A 597 1.93 19.61 -14.69
C ALA A 597 0.84 19.21 -15.71
N SER A 598 1.24 18.96 -16.97
CA SER A 598 0.33 18.69 -18.09
C SER A 598 -0.52 17.42 -17.98
N HIS A 599 -0.24 16.55 -17.00
CA HIS A 599 -0.90 15.26 -16.78
C HIS A 599 -1.80 15.25 -15.55
N ALA A 600 -2.04 16.42 -14.94
CA ALA A 600 -2.86 16.58 -13.75
C ALA A 600 -4.20 17.29 -14.05
N GLN A 601 -5.25 16.97 -13.29
CA GLN A 601 -6.57 17.58 -13.39
C GLN A 601 -7.15 17.81 -11.99
N LEU A 602 -7.68 19.01 -11.75
CA LEU A 602 -8.46 19.34 -10.57
C LEU A 602 -9.97 19.23 -10.88
N ILE A 603 -10.72 18.55 -10.01
CA ILE A 603 -12.19 18.49 -10.05
C ILE A 603 -12.71 18.99 -8.71
N GLU A 604 -13.35 20.16 -8.74
CA GLU A 604 -13.95 20.77 -7.56
C GLU A 604 -15.36 20.20 -7.30
N LEU A 605 -15.65 19.92 -6.03
CA LEU A 605 -16.91 19.36 -5.55
C LEU A 605 -17.58 20.34 -4.57
N GLU A 606 -18.56 21.07 -5.10
CA GLU A 606 -19.43 21.97 -4.33
C GLU A 606 -20.47 21.20 -3.49
N ALA A 607 -21.36 21.89 -2.78
CA ALA A 607 -22.52 21.23 -2.15
C ALA A 607 -23.50 20.69 -3.20
N LEU A 608 -24.25 19.61 -2.90
CA LEU A 608 -25.26 19.09 -3.83
C LEU A 608 -26.39 20.11 -4.06
N SER A 609 -26.88 20.17 -5.29
CA SER A 609 -28.07 20.96 -5.62
C SER A 609 -29.30 20.44 -4.87
N SER A 610 -30.33 21.27 -4.73
CA SER A 610 -31.58 20.86 -4.07
C SER A 610 -32.25 19.66 -4.76
N SER A 611 -32.13 19.55 -6.08
CA SER A 611 -32.62 18.40 -6.86
C SER A 611 -31.80 17.14 -6.63
N GLU A 612 -30.47 17.22 -6.59
CA GLU A 612 -29.60 16.07 -6.33
C GLU A 612 -29.75 15.58 -4.89
N ASN A 613 -29.83 16.48 -3.91
CA ASN A 613 -30.14 16.11 -2.53
C ASN A 613 -31.49 15.42 -2.39
N ARG A 614 -32.50 15.88 -3.14
CA ARG A 614 -33.81 15.26 -3.13
C ARG A 614 -33.74 13.85 -3.70
N ALA A 615 -33.10 13.69 -4.86
CA ALA A 615 -32.88 12.39 -5.47
C ALA A 615 -32.08 11.45 -4.55
N LEU A 616 -31.08 11.98 -3.83
CA LEU A 616 -30.35 11.23 -2.82
C LEU A 616 -31.30 10.69 -1.76
N ILE A 617 -32.09 11.57 -1.12
CA ILE A 617 -33.04 11.18 -0.08
C ILE A 617 -34.04 10.15 -0.60
N ASP A 618 -34.60 10.36 -1.80
CA ASP A 618 -35.57 9.44 -2.41
C ASP A 618 -34.96 8.06 -2.70
N GLU A 619 -33.69 7.99 -3.07
CA GLU A 619 -32.97 6.73 -3.29
C GLU A 619 -32.43 6.09 -1.99
N LEU A 620 -32.16 6.87 -0.92
CA LEU A 620 -31.76 6.36 0.41
C LEU A 620 -32.85 5.48 1.05
N LEU A 621 -34.00 6.11 1.25
CA LEU A 621 -35.25 5.52 1.70
C LEU A 621 -36.31 6.40 1.06
N GLN A 622 -37.25 5.82 0.31
CA GLN A 622 -38.36 6.55 -0.32
C GLN A 622 -39.25 7.19 0.76
N LEU A 623 -38.81 8.31 1.34
CA LEU A 623 -39.48 8.99 2.45
C LEU A 623 -40.75 9.68 1.91
N ASP A 624 -41.73 9.84 2.79
CA ASP A 624 -42.89 10.70 2.49
C ASP A 624 -42.45 12.08 1.96
N GLU A 625 -43.20 12.61 0.98
CA GLU A 625 -42.84 13.81 0.23
C GLU A 625 -42.56 15.02 1.12
N ALA A 626 -43.40 15.23 2.14
CA ALA A 626 -43.28 16.36 3.06
C ALA A 626 -42.08 16.19 4.01
N LEU A 627 -41.79 14.96 4.44
CA LEU A 627 -40.64 14.66 5.29
C LEU A 627 -39.31 14.84 4.54
N ALA A 628 -39.22 14.30 3.32
CA ALA A 628 -38.03 14.44 2.48
C ALA A 628 -37.73 15.91 2.14
N GLN A 629 -38.75 16.75 1.91
CA GLN A 629 -38.54 18.20 1.72
C GLN A 629 -37.97 18.88 2.98
N ARG A 630 -38.43 18.50 4.18
CA ARG A 630 -37.90 19.04 5.44
C ARG A 630 -36.44 18.65 5.64
N VAL A 631 -36.09 17.39 5.35
CA VAL A 631 -34.71 16.89 5.41
C VAL A 631 -33.81 17.61 4.40
N ALA A 632 -34.22 17.68 3.13
CA ALA A 632 -33.45 18.33 2.08
C ALA A 632 -33.10 19.80 2.40
N ARG A 633 -34.06 20.55 2.97
CA ARG A 633 -33.85 21.94 3.40
C ARG A 633 -32.86 22.04 4.56
N ARG A 634 -32.93 21.13 5.54
CA ARG A 634 -32.04 21.18 6.70
C ARG A 634 -30.61 20.80 6.38
N VAL A 635 -30.44 19.83 5.48
CA VAL A 635 -29.14 19.27 5.12
C VAL A 635 -28.29 20.23 4.28
N ALA A 636 -28.92 21.23 3.64
CA ALA A 636 -28.25 22.33 2.95
C ALA A 636 -27.16 21.90 1.95
N GLY A 637 -27.37 20.79 1.24
CA GLY A 637 -26.40 20.32 0.23
C GLY A 637 -25.35 19.31 0.73
N ASN A 638 -25.35 18.95 2.02
CA ASN A 638 -24.36 18.02 2.60
C ASN A 638 -24.85 16.56 2.60
N PRO A 639 -24.51 15.72 1.59
CA PRO A 639 -25.01 14.35 1.50
C PRO A 639 -24.70 13.50 2.74
N LEU A 640 -23.55 13.70 3.40
CA LEU A 640 -23.21 12.97 4.62
C LEU A 640 -24.22 13.25 5.75
N PHE A 641 -24.71 14.49 5.87
CA PHE A 641 -25.70 14.82 6.89
C PHE A 641 -27.06 14.17 6.62
N ALA A 642 -27.54 14.16 5.37
CA ALA A 642 -28.77 13.43 5.02
C ALA A 642 -28.66 11.94 5.40
N VAL A 643 -27.54 11.32 5.05
CA VAL A 643 -27.28 9.90 5.33
C VAL A 643 -27.31 9.59 6.82
N GLN A 644 -26.60 10.39 7.63
CA GLN A 644 -26.53 10.12 9.08
C GLN A 644 -27.86 10.39 9.78
N LEU A 645 -28.60 11.42 9.36
CA LEU A 645 -29.91 11.71 9.92
C LEU A 645 -30.91 10.58 9.66
N VAL A 646 -31.02 10.12 8.42
CA VAL A 646 -31.92 9.02 8.06
C VAL A 646 -31.51 7.72 8.79
N GLY A 647 -30.21 7.47 8.92
CA GLY A 647 -29.70 6.33 9.68
C GLY A 647 -30.06 6.38 11.16
N ASP A 648 -30.03 7.57 11.77
CA ASP A 648 -30.40 7.75 13.17
C ASP A 648 -31.90 7.45 13.38
N TRP A 649 -32.77 7.89 12.47
CA TRP A 649 -34.20 7.59 12.53
C TRP A 649 -34.52 6.11 12.37
N VAL A 650 -33.78 5.41 11.50
CA VAL A 650 -33.85 3.96 11.36
C VAL A 650 -33.49 3.28 12.68
N GLU A 651 -32.37 3.66 13.30
CA GLU A 651 -31.91 3.07 14.56
C GLU A 651 -32.90 3.30 15.71
N ARG A 652 -33.53 4.48 15.77
CA ARG A 652 -34.59 4.79 16.74
C ARG A 652 -35.90 4.05 16.47
N GLY A 653 -36.02 3.37 15.33
CA GLY A 653 -37.25 2.72 14.89
C GLY A 653 -38.39 3.72 14.64
N TRP A 654 -38.06 4.96 14.25
CA TRP A 654 -39.04 6.00 13.96
C TRP A 654 -39.72 5.80 12.62
N LEU A 655 -39.10 5.07 11.69
CA LEU A 655 -39.63 4.82 10.36
C LEU A 655 -40.44 3.52 10.31
N VAL A 656 -41.61 3.57 9.68
CA VAL A 656 -42.48 2.41 9.37
C VAL A 656 -42.70 2.33 7.87
N ALA A 657 -42.71 1.10 7.34
CA ALA A 657 -42.94 0.82 5.93
C ALA A 657 -44.38 1.15 5.52
N ASP A 658 -44.53 1.74 4.34
CA ASP A 658 -45.78 2.12 3.66
C ASP A 658 -45.75 1.65 2.19
N GLN A 659 -46.86 1.76 1.47
CA GLN A 659 -47.01 1.27 0.09
C GLN A 659 -46.08 1.96 -0.93
N ARG A 660 -45.56 3.15 -0.61
CA ARG A 660 -44.64 3.93 -1.45
C ARG A 660 -43.22 4.10 -0.86
N GLY A 661 -42.94 3.54 0.32
CA GLY A 661 -41.66 3.71 0.99
C GLY A 661 -41.76 3.78 2.52
N PHE A 662 -41.20 4.80 3.17
CA PHE A 662 -41.15 4.91 4.64
C PHE A 662 -41.72 6.23 5.17
N ARG A 663 -42.53 6.16 6.22
CA ARG A 663 -43.08 7.32 6.95
C ARG A 663 -42.69 7.29 8.43
N LEU A 664 -42.73 8.44 9.10
CA LEU A 664 -42.61 8.48 10.56
C LEU A 664 -43.79 7.75 11.22
N ARG A 665 -43.50 7.00 12.28
CA ARG A 665 -44.51 6.34 13.12
C ARG A 665 -45.44 7.39 13.73
N GLU A 666 -46.73 7.08 13.80
CA GLU A 666 -47.73 7.98 14.38
C GLU A 666 -47.37 8.35 15.83
N GLY A 667 -47.45 9.65 16.14
CA GLY A 667 -47.08 10.22 17.44
C GLY A 667 -45.61 10.62 17.61
N VAL A 668 -44.73 10.31 16.63
CA VAL A 668 -43.31 10.73 16.66
C VAL A 668 -43.15 12.08 15.96
N HIS A 669 -42.69 13.09 16.71
CA HIS A 669 -42.24 14.36 16.15
C HIS A 669 -40.71 14.36 16.04
N ALA A 670 -40.18 14.21 14.83
CA ALA A 670 -38.75 14.34 14.58
C ALA A 670 -38.37 15.83 14.50
N GLU A 671 -37.80 16.36 15.59
CA GLU A 671 -37.00 17.58 15.54
C GLU A 671 -35.71 17.27 14.77
N LEU A 672 -35.38 18.14 13.82
CA LEU A 672 -34.18 18.00 13.02
C LEU A 672 -33.03 18.68 13.78
N PRO A 673 -31.84 18.05 13.89
CA PRO A 673 -30.66 18.69 14.44
C PRO A 673 -30.19 19.85 13.56
N ASP A 674 -29.50 20.81 14.16
CA ASP A 674 -28.94 21.96 13.43
C ASP A 674 -27.62 21.61 12.72
N ASP A 675 -26.88 20.62 13.23
CA ASP A 675 -25.64 20.13 12.63
C ASP A 675 -25.46 18.60 12.73
N LEU A 676 -24.51 18.09 11.94
CA LEU A 676 -24.13 16.67 11.92
C LEU A 676 -23.49 16.20 13.24
N HIS A 677 -22.85 17.11 13.98
CA HIS A 677 -22.16 16.78 15.22
C HIS A 677 -23.16 16.34 16.29
N THR A 678 -24.29 17.04 16.39
CA THR A 678 -25.40 16.72 17.30
C THR A 678 -25.89 15.28 17.11
N VAL A 679 -26.00 14.81 15.85
CA VAL A 679 -26.37 13.42 15.54
C VAL A 679 -25.38 12.41 16.11
N TRP A 680 -24.08 12.68 15.99
CA TRP A 680 -23.04 11.79 16.51
C TRP A 680 -22.97 11.78 18.03
N VAL A 681 -23.12 12.94 18.67
CA VAL A 681 -23.19 13.07 20.14
C VAL A 681 -24.33 12.23 20.70
N GLU A 682 -25.55 12.38 20.16
CA GLU A 682 -26.72 11.60 20.60
C GLU A 682 -26.53 10.09 20.39
N ARG A 683 -25.83 9.67 19.32
CA ARG A 683 -25.46 8.26 19.10
C ARG A 683 -24.49 7.73 20.16
N ILE A 684 -23.45 8.48 20.48
CA ILE A 684 -22.47 8.12 21.51
C ILE A 684 -23.16 8.04 22.88
N GLU A 685 -24.01 8.99 23.22
CA GLU A 685 -24.77 8.98 24.48
C GLU A 685 -25.66 7.74 24.59
N ARG A 686 -26.28 7.29 23.49
CA ARG A 686 -27.04 6.03 23.46
C ARG A 686 -26.16 4.80 23.69
N VAL A 687 -24.91 4.78 23.20
CA VAL A 687 -23.95 3.70 23.49
C VAL A 687 -23.62 3.66 24.98
N LEU A 688 -23.45 4.84 25.58
CA LEU A 688 -23.02 5.02 26.96
C LEU A 688 -24.17 4.97 27.98
N ALA A 689 -25.43 5.07 27.53
CA ALA A 689 -26.60 5.08 28.39
C ALA A 689 -26.68 3.82 29.28
N GLY A 690 -26.75 4.03 30.60
CA GLY A 690 -26.79 2.93 31.58
C GLY A 690 -25.46 2.20 31.78
N ARG A 691 -24.36 2.68 31.19
CA ARG A 691 -23.01 2.12 31.34
C ARG A 691 -22.18 2.91 32.36
N PRO A 692 -21.12 2.30 32.94
CA PRO A 692 -20.21 3.01 33.84
C PRO A 692 -19.51 4.18 33.14
N SER A 693 -19.23 5.25 33.89
CA SER A 693 -18.49 6.43 33.38
C SER A 693 -17.11 6.09 32.81
N ASP A 694 -16.51 4.97 33.25
CA ASP A 694 -15.26 4.43 32.73
C ASP A 694 -15.30 4.20 31.21
N ASP A 695 -16.44 3.77 30.66
CA ASP A 695 -16.56 3.44 29.23
C ASP A 695 -16.46 4.70 28.36
N THR A 696 -16.94 5.84 28.84
CA THR A 696 -16.74 7.16 28.20
C THR A 696 -15.25 7.48 28.11
N THR A 697 -14.53 7.28 29.21
CA THR A 697 -13.07 7.53 29.25
C THR A 697 -12.32 6.58 28.32
N ALA A 698 -12.71 5.30 28.27
CA ALA A 698 -12.12 4.32 27.34
C ALA A 698 -12.33 4.73 25.87
N LEU A 699 -13.50 5.27 25.49
CA LEU A 699 -13.75 5.79 24.13
C LEU A 699 -12.89 7.02 23.81
N TRP A 700 -12.73 7.94 24.76
CA TRP A 700 -11.86 9.10 24.56
C TRP A 700 -10.40 8.70 24.37
N LEU A 701 -9.91 7.72 25.13
CA LEU A 701 -8.56 7.16 24.95
C LEU A 701 -8.40 6.50 23.57
N ALA A 702 -9.41 5.74 23.12
CA ALA A 702 -9.41 5.19 21.76
C ALA A 702 -9.35 6.29 20.70
N ALA A 703 -10.16 7.34 20.84
CA ALA A 703 -10.16 8.47 19.92
C ALA A 703 -8.80 9.22 19.89
N LEU A 704 -8.10 9.31 21.02
CA LEU A 704 -6.76 9.89 21.08
C LEU A 704 -5.71 9.05 20.34
N LEU A 705 -5.83 7.72 20.35
CA LEU A 705 -4.88 6.81 19.69
C LEU A 705 -4.98 6.89 18.16
N GLY A 706 -6.17 7.11 17.61
CA GLY A 706 -6.36 7.30 16.17
C GLY A 706 -7.75 6.92 15.69
N ARG A 707 -7.94 6.98 14.36
CA ARG A 707 -9.12 6.37 13.72
C ARG A 707 -9.04 4.85 13.80
N ASP A 708 -7.83 4.32 13.60
CA ASP A 708 -7.48 2.93 13.84
C ASP A 708 -6.92 2.82 15.24
N VAL A 709 -7.49 1.91 16.01
CA VAL A 709 -7.23 1.73 17.42
C VAL A 709 -6.63 0.35 17.58
N ASP A 710 -5.31 0.31 17.76
CA ASP A 710 -4.61 -0.92 18.10
C ASP A 710 -5.06 -1.41 19.50
N ALA A 711 -5.39 -2.70 19.61
CA ALA A 711 -5.94 -3.27 20.83
C ALA A 711 -4.91 -3.27 21.97
N GLN A 712 -3.62 -3.43 21.67
CA GLN A 712 -2.55 -3.40 22.65
C GLN A 712 -2.30 -1.97 23.14
N GLU A 713 -2.23 -0.99 22.23
CA GLU A 713 -2.15 0.44 22.58
C GLU A 713 -3.33 0.86 23.44
N TRP A 714 -4.55 0.51 23.03
CA TRP A 714 -5.79 0.87 23.73
C TRP A 714 -5.93 0.20 25.09
N GLY A 715 -5.63 -1.10 25.18
CA GLY A 715 -5.62 -1.82 26.44
C GLY A 715 -4.64 -1.21 27.44
N LYS A 716 -3.44 -0.83 26.96
CA LYS A 716 -2.42 -0.18 27.80
C LYS A 716 -2.84 1.22 28.25
N ALA A 717 -3.43 2.01 27.35
CA ALA A 717 -3.95 3.35 27.66
C ALA A 717 -5.08 3.28 28.71
N CYS A 718 -6.03 2.35 28.56
CA CYS A 718 -7.11 2.12 29.51
C CYS A 718 -6.56 1.70 30.89
N TRP A 719 -5.62 0.74 30.92
CA TRP A 719 -4.97 0.31 32.15
C TRP A 719 -4.27 1.46 32.89
N ARG A 720 -3.53 2.33 32.18
CA ARG A 720 -2.90 3.53 32.75
C ARG A 720 -3.91 4.55 33.27
N ALA A 721 -5.07 4.65 32.63
CA ALA A 721 -6.16 5.51 33.08
C ALA A 721 -6.95 4.93 34.25
N GLY A 722 -6.71 3.67 34.64
CA GLY A 722 -7.45 2.98 35.70
C GLY A 722 -8.86 2.55 35.27
N VAL A 723 -9.12 2.46 33.97
CA VAL A 723 -10.41 2.05 33.40
C VAL A 723 -10.25 0.72 32.64
N PRO A 724 -11.24 -0.18 32.69
CA PRO A 724 -11.16 -1.44 31.96
C PRO A 724 -11.51 -1.23 30.47
N ALA A 725 -10.71 -1.80 29.57
CA ALA A 725 -11.05 -1.94 28.16
C ALA A 725 -12.07 -3.09 27.99
N ARG A 726 -13.36 -2.82 28.23
CA ARG A 726 -14.40 -3.86 28.22
C ARG A 726 -14.71 -4.31 26.79
N ALA A 727 -14.62 -5.61 26.52
CA ALA A 727 -15.05 -6.21 25.25
C ALA A 727 -16.52 -5.88 24.92
N THR A 728 -17.38 -5.81 25.94
CA THR A 728 -18.80 -5.47 25.78
C THR A 728 -19.07 -4.05 25.31
N LEU A 729 -18.14 -3.11 25.51
CA LEU A 729 -18.24 -1.75 24.94
C LEU A 729 -17.96 -1.81 23.44
N PHE A 730 -16.90 -2.52 23.08
CA PHE A 730 -16.52 -2.71 21.69
C PHE A 730 -17.60 -3.44 20.88
N GLU A 731 -18.10 -4.56 21.39
CA GLU A 731 -19.21 -5.30 20.79
C GLU A 731 -20.42 -4.38 20.55
N ARG A 732 -20.72 -3.50 21.50
CA ARG A 732 -21.83 -2.55 21.37
C ARG A 732 -21.58 -1.50 20.29
N LEU A 733 -20.36 -0.99 20.14
CA LEU A 733 -20.00 -0.08 19.05
C LEU A 733 -20.16 -0.78 17.69
N VAL A 734 -19.77 -2.05 17.59
CA VAL A 734 -19.92 -2.85 16.36
C VAL A 734 -21.38 -3.15 16.06
N GLU A 735 -22.19 -3.46 17.08
CA GLU A 735 -23.64 -3.64 16.96
C GLU A 735 -24.33 -2.38 16.43
N LEU A 736 -23.93 -1.22 16.96
CA LEU A 736 -24.47 0.09 16.58
C LEU A 736 -23.78 0.71 15.36
N LYS A 737 -22.90 -0.03 14.68
CA LYS A 737 -22.21 0.40 13.44
C LYS A 737 -21.40 1.70 13.61
N LEU A 738 -20.76 1.83 14.76
CA LEU A 738 -19.86 2.94 15.09
C LEU A 738 -18.38 2.52 15.02
N ALA A 739 -18.10 1.21 15.09
CA ALA A 739 -16.76 0.64 14.93
C ALA A 739 -16.75 -0.64 14.06
N GLU A 740 -15.59 -0.95 13.50
CA GLU A 740 -15.30 -2.16 12.72
C GLU A 740 -14.10 -2.91 13.31
N ARG A 741 -14.10 -4.24 13.24
CA ARG A 741 -12.97 -5.09 13.68
C ARG A 741 -11.82 -5.02 12.66
N LEU A 742 -10.58 -4.91 13.15
CA LEU A 742 -9.32 -5.08 12.42
C LEU A 742 -8.54 -6.26 13.03
N ASP A 743 -7.46 -6.71 12.37
CA ASP A 743 -6.62 -7.82 12.88
C ASP A 743 -5.96 -7.52 14.21
N SER A 744 -5.35 -6.34 14.34
CA SER A 744 -4.66 -5.91 15.56
C SER A 744 -5.52 -5.04 16.47
N GLY A 745 -6.80 -4.82 16.14
CA GLY A 745 -7.66 -3.90 16.89
C GLY A 745 -8.99 -3.59 16.22
N TRP A 746 -9.32 -2.30 16.09
CA TRP A 746 -10.57 -1.85 15.51
C TRP A 746 -10.49 -0.45 14.95
N ARG A 747 -11.46 -0.05 14.12
CA ARG A 747 -11.52 1.26 13.46
C ARG A 747 -12.82 1.96 13.77
N PHE A 748 -12.78 3.27 14.04
CA PHE A 748 -13.97 4.10 13.98
C PHE A 748 -14.48 4.16 12.55
N VAL A 749 -15.76 3.81 12.35
CA VAL A 749 -16.39 3.82 11.02
C VAL A 749 -16.16 5.19 10.36
N HIS A 750 -16.32 6.28 11.11
CA HIS A 750 -16.22 7.63 10.58
C HIS A 750 -15.24 8.54 11.34
N GLY A 751 -14.46 9.35 10.62
CA GLY A 751 -13.55 10.34 11.22
C GLY A 751 -14.27 11.39 12.08
N MET A 752 -15.43 11.87 11.62
CA MET A 752 -16.30 12.79 12.41
C MET A 752 -16.79 12.20 13.74
N LEU A 753 -16.99 10.87 13.84
CA LEU A 753 -17.37 10.24 15.11
C LEU A 753 -16.22 10.39 16.12
N ARG A 754 -15.00 10.08 15.68
CA ARG A 754 -13.77 10.32 16.46
C ARG A 754 -13.62 11.79 16.83
N GLU A 755 -13.77 12.71 15.88
CA GLU A 755 -13.66 14.15 16.16
C GLU A 755 -14.71 14.62 17.18
N SER A 756 -15.93 14.08 17.12
CA SER A 756 -16.99 14.38 18.10
C SER A 756 -16.61 13.88 19.50
N LEU A 757 -16.02 12.67 19.62
CA LEU A 757 -15.48 12.15 20.87
C LEU A 757 -14.33 13.03 21.41
N LEU A 758 -13.42 13.49 20.54
CA LEU A 758 -12.33 14.38 20.93
C LEU A 758 -12.86 15.74 21.40
N ARG A 759 -13.87 16.30 20.74
CA ARG A 759 -14.53 17.55 21.18
C ARG A 759 -15.19 17.38 22.55
N GLN A 760 -15.92 16.28 22.78
CA GLN A 760 -16.47 15.97 24.10
C GLN A 760 -15.36 15.85 25.15
N ALA A 761 -14.28 15.13 24.85
CA ALA A 761 -13.15 14.97 25.75
C ALA A 761 -12.44 16.31 26.05
N ARG A 762 -12.36 17.23 25.08
CA ARG A 762 -11.83 18.59 25.27
C ARG A 762 -12.74 19.45 26.16
N ALA A 763 -14.06 19.28 26.03
CA ALA A 763 -15.04 19.98 26.85
C ALA A 763 -15.16 19.42 28.27
N ALA A 764 -14.75 18.16 28.47
CA ALA A 764 -14.75 17.50 29.77
C ALA A 764 -13.52 17.88 30.62
N ASP A 765 -13.70 17.88 31.94
CA ASP A 765 -12.59 18.06 32.87
C ASP A 765 -11.59 16.90 32.74
N GLY A 766 -10.32 17.22 32.50
CA GLY A 766 -9.24 16.23 32.44
C GLY A 766 -8.70 15.90 31.05
N TRP A 767 -9.02 16.65 29.99
CA TRP A 767 -8.40 16.53 28.67
C TRP A 767 -6.86 16.39 28.73
N ALA A 768 -6.22 17.24 29.53
CA ALA A 768 -4.77 17.22 29.71
C ALA A 768 -4.28 15.90 30.36
N LYS A 769 -5.05 15.37 31.32
CA LYS A 769 -4.74 14.10 32.00
C LYS A 769 -4.84 12.91 31.04
N LEU A 770 -5.87 12.86 30.19
CA LEU A 770 -6.07 11.79 29.21
C LEU A 770 -4.91 11.72 28.22
N ASN A 771 -4.49 12.87 27.70
CA ASN A 771 -3.35 12.96 26.79
C ASN A 771 -2.06 12.46 27.45
N ARG A 772 -1.77 12.87 28.69
CA ARG A 772 -0.59 12.39 29.45
C ARG A 772 -0.64 10.88 29.73
N GLN A 773 -1.81 10.33 30.06
CA GLN A 773 -1.97 8.88 30.30
C GLN A 773 -1.79 8.06 29.01
N THR A 774 -2.29 8.57 27.89
CA THR A 774 -2.11 7.95 26.57
C THR A 774 -0.64 7.99 26.15
N ALA A 775 0.03 9.13 26.32
CA ALA A 775 1.46 9.27 26.08
C ALA A 775 2.29 8.27 26.90
N ALA A 776 2.02 8.15 28.20
CA ALA A 776 2.71 7.21 29.09
C ALA A 776 2.46 5.73 28.74
N ALA A 777 1.31 5.41 28.14
CA ALA A 777 1.02 4.07 27.63
C ALA A 777 1.89 3.75 26.40
N LEU A 778 1.95 4.68 25.43
CA LEU A 778 2.79 4.53 24.25
C LEU A 778 4.28 4.52 24.58
N GLU A 779 4.73 5.34 25.54
CA GLU A 779 6.10 5.33 26.07
C GLU A 779 6.49 3.94 26.60
N THR A 780 5.59 3.30 27.36
CA THR A 780 5.85 1.94 27.87
C THR A 780 5.98 0.91 26.74
N LEU A 781 5.22 1.07 25.66
CA LEU A 781 5.30 0.18 24.49
C LEU A 781 6.56 0.45 23.66
N ALA A 782 6.95 1.74 23.56
CA ALA A 782 8.16 2.15 22.88
C ALA A 782 9.41 1.52 23.51
N ASP A 783 9.49 1.53 24.83
CA ASP A 783 10.61 0.93 25.56
C ASP A 783 10.65 -0.60 25.47
N GLN A 784 9.50 -1.27 25.52
CA GLN A 784 9.41 -2.73 25.52
C GLN A 784 9.74 -3.36 24.18
N ALA A 785 9.39 -2.68 23.09
CA ALA A 785 9.52 -3.18 21.73
C ALA A 785 10.56 -2.41 20.89
N ASN A 786 11.34 -1.51 21.53
CA ASN A 786 12.29 -0.62 20.87
C ASN A 786 11.69 0.10 19.64
N ARG A 787 10.59 0.84 19.85
CA ARG A 787 9.78 1.49 18.79
C ARG A 787 10.00 3.02 18.74
N PRO A 788 11.13 3.51 18.18
CA PRO A 788 11.42 4.94 18.09
C PRO A 788 10.43 5.71 17.21
N ASP A 789 9.69 5.01 16.33
CA ASP A 789 8.62 5.56 15.49
C ASP A 789 7.44 6.13 16.29
N LEU A 790 7.28 5.76 17.56
CA LEU A 790 6.24 6.30 18.44
C LEU A 790 6.59 7.68 19.02
N ALA A 791 7.85 8.11 18.99
CA ALA A 791 8.29 9.36 19.63
C ALA A 791 7.55 10.62 19.11
N PRO A 792 7.31 10.81 17.79
CA PRO A 792 6.50 11.93 17.30
C PRO A 792 5.07 11.95 17.88
N ARG A 793 4.41 10.77 17.98
CA ARG A 793 3.05 10.64 18.55
C ARG A 793 3.06 10.99 20.05
N ILE A 794 4.02 10.47 20.80
CA ILE A 794 4.18 10.74 22.24
C ILE A 794 4.39 12.25 22.49
N GLY A 795 5.29 12.90 21.74
CA GLY A 795 5.55 14.33 21.88
C GLY A 795 4.31 15.20 21.65
N ARG A 796 3.54 14.91 20.58
CA ARG A 796 2.28 15.62 20.29
C ARG A 796 1.23 15.43 21.38
N LEU A 797 1.10 14.22 21.93
CA LEU A 797 0.19 13.93 23.05
C LEU A 797 0.62 14.70 24.31
N LEU A 798 1.92 14.74 24.64
CA LEU A 798 2.41 15.48 25.80
C LEU A 798 2.14 16.99 25.69
N LEU A 799 2.31 17.59 24.50
CA LEU A 799 1.94 18.99 24.23
C LEU A 799 0.45 19.24 24.47
N ARG A 800 -0.43 18.41 23.87
CA ARG A 800 -1.88 18.48 24.10
C ARG A 800 -2.23 18.24 25.59
N GLY A 801 -1.38 17.49 26.28
CA GLY A 801 -1.43 17.23 27.72
C GLY A 801 -0.91 18.35 28.61
N GLY A 802 -0.39 19.44 28.05
CA GLY A 802 0.23 20.54 28.80
C GLY A 802 1.54 20.16 29.50
N ASP A 803 2.15 19.05 29.14
CA ASP A 803 3.43 18.57 29.67
C ASP A 803 4.55 18.95 28.68
N THR A 804 4.69 20.25 28.45
CA THR A 804 5.54 20.81 27.39
C THR A 804 7.01 20.45 27.59
N GLU A 805 7.49 20.45 28.84
CA GLU A 805 8.88 20.08 29.17
C GLU A 805 9.21 18.64 28.75
N ARG A 806 8.34 17.67 29.04
CA ARG A 806 8.56 16.29 28.59
C ARG A 806 8.35 16.12 27.09
N ALA A 807 7.44 16.89 26.49
CA ALA A 807 7.20 16.82 25.05
C ALA A 807 8.47 17.12 24.23
N ILE A 808 9.25 18.11 24.66
CA ILE A 808 10.49 18.56 24.00
C ILE A 808 11.45 17.40 23.70
N SER A 809 11.67 16.48 24.64
CA SER A 809 12.60 15.36 24.44
C SER A 809 12.11 14.38 23.37
N PHE A 810 10.82 14.05 23.38
CA PHE A 810 10.20 13.16 22.39
C PHE A 810 10.09 13.79 21.00
N LEU A 811 9.81 15.09 20.90
CA LEU A 811 9.82 15.81 19.63
C LEU A 811 11.23 15.85 19.02
N SER A 812 12.25 16.13 19.83
CA SER A 812 13.65 16.09 19.41
C SER A 812 14.08 14.68 18.96
N ALA A 813 13.74 13.64 19.73
CA ALA A 813 14.01 12.26 19.37
C ALA A 813 13.29 11.84 18.07
N GLY A 814 12.01 12.20 17.94
CA GLY A 814 11.22 11.96 16.74
C GLY A 814 11.79 12.66 15.51
N ALA A 815 12.31 13.88 15.65
CA ALA A 815 12.88 14.63 14.53
C ALA A 815 14.21 14.02 14.07
N LYS A 816 15.03 13.54 15.02
CA LYS A 816 16.27 12.79 14.74
C LYS A 816 15.95 11.47 14.03
N PHE A 817 14.91 10.75 14.47
CA PHE A 817 14.44 9.52 13.84
C PHE A 817 13.94 9.74 12.41
N LEU A 818 13.12 10.77 12.17
CA LEU A 818 12.63 11.10 10.83
C LEU A 818 13.78 11.53 9.90
N LEU A 819 14.74 12.31 10.43
CA LEU A 819 15.96 12.69 9.70
C LEU A 819 16.79 11.46 9.30
N SER A 820 16.96 10.46 10.16
CA SER A 820 17.71 9.24 9.80
C SER A 820 17.01 8.39 8.74
N ARG A 821 15.72 8.63 8.47
CA ARG A 821 14.95 7.98 7.41
C ARG A 821 14.84 8.79 6.12
N ASP A 822 15.52 9.94 6.05
CA ASP A 822 15.42 10.92 4.97
C ASP A 822 13.99 11.49 4.78
N ASP A 823 13.18 11.50 5.84
CA ASP A 823 11.88 12.17 5.88
C ASP A 823 12.04 13.62 6.37
N PHE A 824 12.66 14.44 5.51
CA PHE A 824 13.08 15.80 5.85
C PHE A 824 11.89 16.74 6.15
N VAL A 825 10.75 16.54 5.48
CA VAL A 825 9.57 17.39 5.66
C VAL A 825 8.91 17.13 7.01
N ALA A 826 8.64 15.85 7.34
CA ALA A 826 8.07 15.52 8.64
C ALA A 826 9.04 15.88 9.78
N ALA A 827 10.35 15.76 9.56
CA ALA A 827 11.36 16.22 10.50
C ALA A 827 11.32 17.75 10.69
N GLU A 828 11.16 18.54 9.62
CA GLU A 828 11.05 20.01 9.71
C GLU A 828 9.77 20.43 10.45
N GLU A 829 8.60 19.82 10.14
CA GLU A 829 7.35 20.06 10.87
C GLU A 829 7.50 19.79 12.38
N LEU A 830 8.19 18.70 12.73
CA LEU A 830 8.38 18.32 14.13
C LEU A 830 9.38 19.23 14.85
N VAL A 831 10.38 19.75 14.13
CA VAL A 831 11.32 20.77 14.64
C VAL A 831 10.61 22.10 14.88
N ASP A 832 9.73 22.54 13.98
CA ASP A 832 8.95 23.77 14.19
C ASP A 832 8.01 23.62 15.39
N LEU A 833 7.40 22.44 15.57
CA LEU A 833 6.60 22.13 16.77
C LEU A 833 7.45 22.11 18.05
N LEU A 834 8.67 21.55 17.98
CA LEU A 834 9.65 21.59 19.07
C LEU A 834 10.01 23.05 19.44
N PHE A 835 10.18 23.93 18.46
CA PHE A 835 10.50 25.33 18.71
C PHE A 835 9.35 26.07 19.38
N SER A 836 8.11 25.85 18.94
CA SER A 836 6.93 26.39 19.62
C SER A 836 6.88 25.92 21.08
N ALA A 837 7.15 24.63 21.33
CA ALA A 837 7.19 24.08 22.69
C ALA A 837 8.30 24.69 23.55
N CYS A 838 9.48 24.92 22.97
CA CYS A 838 10.57 25.60 23.66
C CYS A 838 10.24 27.07 23.97
N ASP A 839 9.55 27.77 23.07
CA ASP A 839 9.13 29.17 23.28
C ASP A 839 8.11 29.28 24.42
N ASP A 840 7.21 28.30 24.57
CA ASP A 840 6.25 28.23 25.68
C ASP A 840 6.94 28.00 27.04
N VAL A 841 8.00 27.19 27.10
CA VAL A 841 8.78 26.91 28.32
C VAL A 841 9.77 28.04 28.64
N GLY A 842 10.24 28.76 27.62
CA GLY A 842 11.18 29.86 27.73
C GLY A 842 12.63 29.41 27.98
N ASP A 843 13.37 30.18 28.77
CA ASP A 843 14.83 30.02 28.94
C ASP A 843 15.24 28.63 29.46
N ALA A 844 14.38 27.95 30.22
CA ALA A 844 14.64 26.60 30.72
C ALA A 844 14.76 25.55 29.58
N ALA A 845 14.14 25.81 28.42
CA ALA A 845 14.21 24.96 27.24
C ALA A 845 15.30 25.36 26.24
N LEU A 846 16.11 26.39 26.53
CA LEU A 846 17.08 26.92 25.58
C LEU A 846 18.08 25.85 25.09
N ALA A 847 18.53 24.93 25.95
CA ALA A 847 19.42 23.83 25.55
C ALA A 847 18.76 22.92 24.50
N ALA A 848 17.52 22.50 24.75
CA ALA A 848 16.77 21.66 23.82
C ALA A 848 16.42 22.40 22.52
N ARG A 849 16.15 23.71 22.59
CA ARG A 849 16.01 24.57 21.40
C ARG A 849 17.28 24.55 20.56
N LEU A 850 18.45 24.74 21.17
CA LEU A 850 19.72 24.68 20.45
C LEU A 850 19.98 23.29 19.84
N GLU A 851 19.60 22.20 20.51
CA GLU A 851 19.64 20.85 19.92
C GLU A 851 18.71 20.71 18.72
N GLY A 852 17.48 21.25 18.78
CA GLY A 852 16.56 21.29 17.66
C GLY A 852 17.09 22.11 16.49
N GLU A 853 17.78 23.22 16.76
CA GLU A 853 18.48 24.02 15.75
C GLU A 853 19.60 23.19 15.08
N LEU A 854 20.35 22.37 15.82
CA LEU A 854 21.32 21.44 15.21
C LEU A 854 20.65 20.43 14.27
N VAL A 855 19.47 19.92 14.61
CA VAL A 855 18.67 19.06 13.70
C VAL A 855 18.24 19.85 12.47
N ARG A 856 17.75 21.09 12.61
CA ARG A 856 17.41 21.98 11.49
C ARG A 856 18.61 22.26 10.59
N GLY A 857 19.79 22.50 11.16
CA GLY A 857 21.00 22.72 10.38
C GLY A 857 21.43 21.48 9.58
N LYS A 858 21.20 20.27 10.10
CA LYS A 858 21.39 19.03 9.34
C LYS A 858 20.39 18.92 8.18
N LEU A 859 19.12 19.23 8.42
CA LEU A 859 18.07 19.28 7.39
C LEU A 859 18.45 20.25 6.27
N LEU A 860 18.80 21.50 6.62
CA LEU A 860 19.22 22.53 5.66
C LEU A 860 20.45 22.09 4.84
N SER A 861 21.41 21.41 5.47
CA SER A 861 22.59 20.86 4.79
C SER A 861 22.20 19.77 3.78
N ALA A 862 21.33 18.84 4.19
CA ALA A 862 20.82 17.77 3.33
C ALA A 862 20.02 18.31 2.14
N THR A 863 19.22 19.37 2.34
CA THR A 863 18.44 20.04 1.29
C THR A 863 19.22 21.13 0.55
N ARG A 864 20.56 21.15 0.62
CA ARG A 864 21.47 22.08 -0.08
C ARG A 864 21.25 23.59 0.21
N ARG A 865 20.62 23.95 1.33
CA ARG A 865 20.45 25.34 1.82
C ARG A 865 21.66 25.77 2.66
N ILE A 866 22.85 25.74 2.04
CA ILE A 866 24.16 25.80 2.72
C ILE A 866 24.35 27.07 3.56
N GLU A 867 24.08 28.26 3.02
CA GLU A 867 24.33 29.52 3.72
C GLU A 867 23.42 29.70 4.95
N GLN A 868 22.20 29.16 4.90
CA GLN A 868 21.30 29.15 6.05
C GLN A 868 21.80 28.18 7.14
N ALA A 869 22.30 27.00 6.75
CA ALA A 869 22.89 26.04 7.68
C ALA A 869 24.16 26.61 8.35
N VAL A 870 25.00 27.33 7.59
CA VAL A 870 26.18 28.06 8.05
C VAL A 870 25.80 29.05 9.15
N ALA A 871 24.92 30.01 8.84
CA ALA A 871 24.51 31.05 9.78
C ALA A 871 23.88 30.46 11.06
N LEU A 872 23.09 29.38 10.90
CA LEU A 872 22.50 28.67 12.02
C LEU A 872 23.58 28.06 12.92
N SER A 873 24.53 27.30 12.36
CA SER A 873 25.57 26.63 13.15
C SER A 873 26.45 27.61 13.93
N GLU A 874 26.77 28.77 13.36
CA GLU A 874 27.54 29.83 14.02
C GLU A 874 26.78 30.44 15.20
N ARG A 875 25.48 30.72 15.01
CA ARG A 875 24.61 31.23 16.07
C ARG A 875 24.49 30.23 17.22
N VAL A 876 24.27 28.95 16.92
CA VAL A 876 24.18 27.90 17.95
C VAL A 876 25.49 27.78 18.72
N TYR A 877 26.63 27.78 18.02
CA TYR A 877 27.95 27.75 18.65
C TYR A 877 28.17 28.94 19.60
N ALA A 878 27.90 30.17 19.14
CA ALA A 878 28.10 31.38 19.94
C ALA A 878 27.25 31.37 21.23
N LEU A 879 25.97 31.00 21.12
CA LEU A 879 25.07 30.89 22.26
C LEU A 879 25.47 29.77 23.22
N ALA A 880 25.85 28.60 22.70
CA ALA A 880 26.27 27.47 23.54
C ALA A 880 27.55 27.80 24.34
N ILE A 881 28.51 28.51 23.73
CA ILE A 881 29.72 28.98 24.44
C ILE A 881 29.36 30.01 25.51
N GLN A 882 28.47 30.97 25.22
CA GLN A 882 28.02 31.96 26.20
C GLN A 882 27.38 31.31 27.43
N GLN A 883 26.63 30.23 27.24
CA GLN A 883 25.97 29.48 28.32
C GLN A 883 26.88 28.43 28.98
N GLY A 884 28.10 28.22 28.46
CA GLY A 884 29.04 27.20 28.95
C GLY A 884 28.67 25.76 28.57
N TRP A 885 27.75 25.55 27.62
CA TRP A 885 27.31 24.24 27.16
C TRP A 885 28.26 23.64 26.12
N LYS A 886 29.39 23.15 26.63
CA LYS A 886 30.49 22.60 25.83
C LYS A 886 30.04 21.52 24.82
N ARG A 887 29.17 20.58 25.21
CA ARG A 887 28.69 19.51 24.30
C ARG A 887 27.95 20.08 23.07
N ILE A 888 26.98 20.98 23.27
CA ILE A 888 26.22 21.61 22.19
C ILE A 888 27.15 22.46 21.30
N ALA A 889 28.12 23.17 21.90
CA ALA A 889 29.11 23.93 21.15
C ALA A 889 29.97 23.02 20.26
N ALA A 890 30.40 21.86 20.76
CA ALA A 890 31.13 20.87 19.97
C ALA A 890 30.26 20.29 18.85
N ASP A 891 28.99 19.97 19.12
CA ASP A 891 28.05 19.47 18.10
C ASP A 891 27.79 20.51 17.00
N ALA A 892 27.73 21.79 17.33
CA ALA A 892 27.62 22.89 16.36
C ALA A 892 28.86 22.99 15.45
N LEU A 893 30.06 22.83 16.01
CA LEU A 893 31.30 22.78 15.24
C LEU A 893 31.39 21.53 14.35
N ALA A 894 30.97 20.37 14.86
CA ALA A 894 30.91 19.13 14.09
C ALA A 894 29.92 19.24 12.92
N LEU A 895 28.74 19.84 13.17
CA LEU A 895 27.78 20.16 12.11
C LEU A 895 28.37 21.14 11.10
N ARG A 896 29.08 22.19 11.56
CA ARG A 896 29.73 23.15 10.69
C ARG A 896 30.78 22.48 9.78
N CYS A 897 31.60 21.59 10.32
CA CYS A 897 32.51 20.77 9.53
C CYS A 897 31.77 20.05 8.39
N LYS A 898 30.65 19.39 8.69
CA LYS A 898 29.85 18.68 7.68
C LYS A 898 29.26 19.62 6.63
N ILE A 899 28.73 20.78 7.03
CA ILE A 899 28.20 21.78 6.10
C ILE A 899 29.30 22.26 5.15
N GLU A 900 30.50 22.55 5.66
CA GLU A 900 31.63 22.99 4.85
C GLU A 900 32.15 21.91 3.90
N GLN A 901 32.11 20.64 4.32
CA GLN A 901 32.39 19.50 3.44
C GLN A 901 31.39 19.42 2.28
N VAL A 902 30.08 19.55 2.57
CA VAL A 902 29.02 19.53 1.55
C VAL A 902 29.12 20.74 0.61
N ALA A 903 29.60 21.88 1.11
CA ALA A 903 29.86 23.10 0.35
C ALA A 903 31.16 23.06 -0.48
N GLY A 904 31.98 22.01 -0.35
CA GLY A 904 33.29 21.90 -1.01
C GLY A 904 34.40 22.76 -0.37
N ARG A 905 34.15 23.43 0.76
CA ARG A 905 35.11 24.30 1.46
C ARG A 905 36.00 23.48 2.42
N LEU A 906 36.72 22.49 1.87
CA LEU A 906 37.38 21.42 2.64
C LEU A 906 38.46 21.91 3.61
N ARG A 907 39.30 22.88 3.22
CA ARG A 907 40.37 23.42 4.08
C ARG A 907 39.86 24.07 5.38
N GLY A 908 38.66 24.66 5.34
CA GLY A 908 38.01 25.24 6.52
C GLY A 908 37.36 24.19 7.42
N ALA A 909 36.89 23.08 6.85
CA ALA A 909 36.15 22.05 7.58
C ALA A 909 36.98 21.32 8.64
N ALA A 910 38.27 21.04 8.38
CA ALA A 910 39.16 20.38 9.36
C ALA A 910 39.33 21.20 10.65
N LEU A 911 39.39 22.54 10.55
CA LEU A 911 39.53 23.42 11.71
C LEU A 911 38.35 23.23 12.69
N TYR A 912 37.13 23.15 12.16
CA TYR A 912 35.94 22.97 12.98
C TYR A 912 35.90 21.58 13.63
N ALA A 913 36.27 20.53 12.90
CA ALA A 913 36.34 19.17 13.45
C ALA A 913 37.40 19.05 14.57
N ARG A 914 38.57 19.68 14.41
CA ARG A 914 39.63 19.68 15.43
C ARG A 914 39.18 20.41 16.70
N ARG A 915 38.55 21.57 16.56
CA ARG A 915 37.96 22.31 17.69
C ARG A 915 36.85 21.52 18.37
N ALA A 916 36.02 20.79 17.62
CA ALA A 916 35.00 19.92 18.20
C ALA A 916 35.64 18.78 18.99
N LEU A 917 36.67 18.13 18.44
CA LEU A 917 37.41 17.04 19.08
C LEU A 917 38.03 17.48 20.41
N ASP A 918 38.67 18.65 20.44
CA ASP A 918 39.26 19.20 21.67
C ASP A 918 38.20 19.38 22.76
N ILE A 919 37.03 19.91 22.39
CA ILE A 919 35.92 20.09 23.35
C ILE A 919 35.35 18.74 23.80
N TYR A 920 35.19 17.75 22.91
CA TYR A 920 34.71 16.42 23.29
C TYR A 920 35.66 15.71 24.27
N LYS A 921 36.98 15.81 24.03
CA LYS A 921 38.01 15.32 24.96
C LYS A 921 37.94 16.01 26.31
N ASP A 922 37.81 17.33 26.30
CA ASP A 922 37.71 18.14 27.52
C ASP A 922 36.52 17.75 28.42
N ILE A 923 35.41 17.30 27.82
CA ILE A 923 34.21 16.86 28.55
C ILE A 923 34.13 15.34 28.76
N GLY A 924 35.08 14.57 28.23
CA GLY A 924 35.10 13.11 28.30
C GLY A 924 34.03 12.41 27.44
N ASP A 925 33.54 13.06 26.38
CA ASP A 925 32.53 12.49 25.48
C ASP A 925 33.17 11.62 24.40
N ARG A 926 33.44 10.36 24.76
CA ARG A 926 34.18 9.41 23.90
C ARG A 926 33.49 9.13 22.56
N GLU A 927 32.16 9.11 22.51
CA GLU A 927 31.45 8.91 21.23
C GLU A 927 31.60 10.13 20.32
N GLY A 928 31.53 11.35 20.88
CA GLY A 928 31.84 12.60 20.19
C GLY A 928 33.26 12.61 19.64
N GLU A 929 34.22 12.11 20.41
CA GLU A 929 35.61 11.95 19.96
C GLU A 929 35.73 11.06 18.73
N VAL A 930 35.09 9.87 18.74
CA VAL A 930 35.06 8.96 17.58
C VAL A 930 34.50 9.68 16.35
N ARG A 931 33.35 10.35 16.49
CA ARG A 931 32.69 11.06 15.38
C ARG A 931 33.54 12.22 14.86
N ALA A 932 34.22 12.97 15.73
CA ALA A 932 35.09 14.07 15.32
C ALA A 932 36.38 13.58 14.62
N LEU A 933 36.98 12.49 15.12
CA LEU A 933 38.13 11.83 14.48
C LEU A 933 37.75 11.28 13.10
N LEU A 934 36.60 10.61 12.98
CA LEU A 934 36.03 10.20 11.69
C LEU A 934 35.91 11.39 10.73
N ARG A 935 35.40 12.54 11.17
CA ARG A 935 35.28 13.74 10.33
C ARG A 935 36.63 14.33 9.90
N LEU A 936 37.65 14.24 10.76
CA LEU A 936 39.02 14.63 10.41
C LEU A 936 39.60 13.67 9.37
N GLY A 937 39.39 12.37 9.53
CA GLY A 937 39.73 11.35 8.54
C GLY A 937 39.03 11.59 7.20
N ASP A 938 37.70 11.82 7.22
CA ASP A 938 36.90 12.15 6.04
C ASP A 938 37.52 13.36 5.32
N ASN A 939 37.80 14.44 6.06
CA ASN A 939 38.37 15.66 5.49
C ASN A 939 39.75 15.44 4.87
N GLY A 940 40.68 14.82 5.61
CA GLY A 940 42.03 14.52 5.11
C GLY A 940 41.98 13.63 3.88
N SER A 941 41.07 12.66 3.84
CA SER A 941 40.87 11.80 2.67
C SER A 941 40.42 12.57 1.42
N TYR A 942 39.63 13.64 1.57
CA TYR A 942 39.20 14.47 0.44
C TYR A 942 40.26 15.48 -0.02
N VAL A 943 41.19 15.89 0.84
CA VAL A 943 42.22 16.90 0.55
C VAL A 943 43.56 16.26 0.11
N GLY A 944 43.66 14.93 0.17
CA GLY A 944 44.86 14.17 -0.23
C GLY A 944 45.84 13.87 0.90
N GLU A 945 45.51 14.25 2.14
CA GLU A 945 46.31 13.99 3.35
C GLU A 945 46.07 12.56 3.88
N HIS A 946 46.24 11.56 3.01
CA HIS A 946 45.81 10.18 3.25
C HIS A 946 46.48 9.51 4.46
N GLU A 947 47.78 9.73 4.68
CA GLU A 947 48.50 9.15 5.83
C GLU A 947 48.01 9.75 7.16
N GLU A 948 47.80 11.07 7.24
CA GLU A 948 47.24 11.70 8.45
C GLU A 948 45.77 11.26 8.67
N ALA A 949 44.99 11.11 7.58
CA ALA A 949 43.63 10.59 7.65
C ALA A 949 43.56 9.16 8.21
N VAL A 950 44.48 8.27 7.81
CA VAL A 950 44.56 6.89 8.34
C VAL A 950 44.80 6.90 9.85
N GLU A 951 45.66 7.79 10.36
CA GLU A 951 45.90 7.91 11.79
C GLU A 951 44.65 8.36 12.55
N TYR A 952 43.88 9.31 12.01
CA TYR A 952 42.59 9.69 12.61
C TYR A 952 41.57 8.54 12.58
N TYR A 953 41.46 7.80 11.47
CA TYR A 953 40.56 6.67 11.39
C TYR A 953 40.95 5.52 12.33
N ARG A 954 42.25 5.25 12.52
CA ARG A 954 42.75 4.25 13.48
C ARG A 954 42.43 4.65 14.91
N ALA A 955 42.64 5.91 15.26
CA ALA A 955 42.27 6.42 16.58
C ALA A 955 40.75 6.33 16.81
N ALA A 956 39.94 6.66 15.80
CA ALA A 956 38.49 6.51 15.86
C ALA A 956 38.06 5.05 15.98
N LEU A 957 38.68 4.15 15.22
CA LEU A 957 38.41 2.71 15.23
C LEU A 957 38.70 2.10 16.60
N GLN A 958 39.86 2.41 17.19
CA GLN A 958 40.22 1.93 18.53
C GLN A 958 39.16 2.33 19.57
N LEU A 959 38.75 3.61 19.57
CA LEU A 959 37.71 4.08 20.48
C LEU A 959 36.34 3.46 20.17
N ALA A 960 35.99 3.26 18.89
CA ALA A 960 34.76 2.58 18.50
C ALA A 960 34.74 1.11 18.93
N ASP A 961 35.88 0.41 18.88
CA ASP A 961 36.07 -0.95 19.39
C ASP A 961 35.89 -1.02 20.91
N GLU A 962 36.47 -0.07 21.66
CA GLU A 962 36.28 0.02 23.11
C GLU A 962 34.81 0.25 23.51
N LEU A 963 34.05 0.97 22.67
CA LEU A 963 32.65 1.33 22.93
C LEU A 963 31.63 0.37 22.31
N GLY A 964 32.07 -0.59 21.48
CA GLY A 964 31.17 -1.51 20.76
C GLY A 964 30.31 -0.83 19.68
N LEU A 965 30.80 0.26 19.08
CA LEU A 965 30.06 1.05 18.09
C LEU A 965 30.21 0.47 16.66
N VAL A 966 29.58 -0.67 16.40
CA VAL A 966 29.69 -1.48 15.17
C VAL A 966 29.60 -0.65 13.88
N GLN A 967 28.63 0.26 13.79
CA GLN A 967 28.46 1.09 12.59
C GLN A 967 29.65 2.04 12.37
N LEU A 968 30.17 2.65 13.44
CA LEU A 968 31.33 3.55 13.34
C LEU A 968 32.61 2.76 13.04
N GLN A 969 32.74 1.53 13.54
CA GLN A 969 33.84 0.62 13.17
C GLN A 969 33.86 0.38 11.65
N ALA A 970 32.69 0.09 11.05
CA ALA A 970 32.56 -0.14 9.62
C ALA A 970 33.00 1.09 8.80
N TRP A 971 32.56 2.29 9.21
CA TRP A 971 32.97 3.55 8.57
C TRP A 971 34.48 3.83 8.72
N CYS A 972 35.06 3.60 9.90
CA CYS A 972 36.51 3.74 10.09
C CYS A 972 37.29 2.78 9.19
N ARG A 973 36.86 1.52 9.11
CA ARG A 973 37.49 0.48 8.27
C ARG A 973 37.41 0.85 6.79
N TRP A 974 36.24 1.31 6.32
CA TRP A 974 36.09 1.79 4.95
C TRP A 974 37.01 2.99 4.65
N GLY A 975 37.06 3.98 5.55
CA GLY A 975 37.92 5.15 5.40
C GLY A 975 39.42 4.82 5.35
N ILE A 976 39.88 3.89 6.21
CA ILE A 976 41.26 3.36 6.16
C ILE A 976 41.51 2.68 4.81
N GLY A 977 40.61 1.79 4.39
CA GLY A 977 40.73 1.08 3.13
C GLY A 977 40.82 2.02 1.93
N TYR A 978 39.96 3.05 1.89
CA TYR A 978 39.99 4.09 0.86
C TYR A 978 41.33 4.83 0.84
N CYS A 979 41.82 5.35 1.98
CA CYS A 979 43.09 6.07 2.02
C CYS A 979 44.29 5.19 1.64
N LEU A 980 44.33 3.92 2.08
CA LEU A 980 45.39 2.97 1.72
C LEU A 980 45.39 2.65 0.22
N GLN A 981 44.22 2.62 -0.41
CA GLN A 981 44.11 2.47 -1.86
C GLN A 981 44.73 3.67 -2.58
N GLN A 982 44.46 4.90 -2.11
CA GLN A 982 45.04 6.13 -2.67
C GLN A 982 46.58 6.19 -2.52
N THR A 983 47.16 5.45 -1.57
CA THR A 983 48.62 5.34 -1.37
C THR A 983 49.24 4.06 -1.93
N MET A 984 48.52 3.30 -2.77
CA MET A 984 48.96 2.03 -3.39
C MET A 984 49.27 0.88 -2.41
N ARG A 985 48.77 0.92 -1.17
CA ARG A 985 48.92 -0.15 -0.17
C ARG A 985 47.74 -1.14 -0.27
N LEU A 986 47.63 -1.77 -1.44
CA LEU A 986 46.42 -2.49 -1.87
C LEU A 986 46.08 -3.72 -1.03
N ASP A 987 47.07 -4.45 -0.52
CA ASP A 987 46.81 -5.66 0.31
C ASP A 987 46.20 -5.28 1.66
N GLU A 988 46.74 -4.25 2.33
CA GLU A 988 46.18 -3.72 3.58
C GLU A 988 44.80 -3.10 3.35
N ALA A 989 44.61 -2.38 2.23
CA ALA A 989 43.32 -1.81 1.87
C ALA A 989 42.23 -2.90 1.75
N ARG A 990 42.56 -4.06 1.16
CA ARG A 990 41.63 -5.17 0.98
C ARG A 990 41.14 -5.73 2.32
N GLU A 991 42.05 -5.97 3.26
CA GLU A 991 41.70 -6.48 4.61
C GLU A 991 40.68 -5.57 5.30
N HIS A 992 40.92 -4.25 5.26
CA HIS A 992 40.02 -3.28 5.87
C HIS A 992 38.65 -3.21 5.18
N LEU A 993 38.61 -3.23 3.84
CA LEU A 993 37.36 -3.18 3.09
C LEU A 993 36.52 -4.46 3.25
N GLU A 994 37.14 -5.64 3.33
CA GLU A 994 36.41 -6.89 3.54
C GLU A 994 35.73 -6.93 4.91
N VAL A 995 36.41 -6.49 5.97
CA VAL A 995 35.81 -6.35 7.31
C VAL A 995 34.70 -5.29 7.32
N ALA A 996 34.90 -4.14 6.66
CA ALA A 996 33.86 -3.11 6.57
C ALA A 996 32.58 -3.64 5.90
N ARG A 997 32.72 -4.47 4.86
CA ARG A 997 31.61 -5.11 4.16
C ARG A 997 30.83 -6.03 5.09
N GLU A 998 31.52 -6.90 5.83
CA GLU A 998 30.90 -7.82 6.79
C GLU A 998 30.15 -7.08 7.90
N LEU A 999 30.71 -5.97 8.41
CA LEU A 999 30.06 -5.15 9.43
C LEU A 999 28.79 -4.47 8.91
N PHE A 1000 28.79 -3.91 7.69
CA PHE A 1000 27.59 -3.32 7.10
C PHE A 1000 26.53 -4.36 6.71
N GLU A 1001 26.96 -5.54 6.27
CA GLU A 1001 26.08 -6.68 5.99
C GLU A 1001 25.40 -7.16 7.28
N ALA A 1002 26.16 -7.35 8.37
CA ALA A 1002 25.62 -7.71 9.69
C ALA A 1002 24.71 -6.63 10.28
N ALA A 1003 24.94 -5.36 9.94
CA ALA A 1003 24.10 -4.23 10.35
C ALA A 1003 22.86 -4.01 9.47
N GLY A 1004 22.67 -4.80 8.40
CA GLY A 1004 21.53 -4.64 7.49
C GLY A 1004 21.53 -3.33 6.70
N GLN A 1005 22.71 -2.80 6.33
CA GLN A 1005 22.86 -1.50 5.66
C GLN A 1005 23.34 -1.68 4.20
N PRO A 1006 22.47 -2.12 3.27
CA PRO A 1006 22.88 -2.51 1.92
C PRO A 1006 23.48 -1.35 1.12
N ARG A 1007 23.01 -0.11 1.32
CA ARG A 1007 23.57 1.07 0.65
C ARG A 1007 25.01 1.36 1.08
N ASN A 1008 25.31 1.15 2.36
CA ASN A 1008 26.65 1.33 2.90
C ASN A 1008 27.56 0.17 2.45
N GLU A 1009 27.04 -1.07 2.43
CA GLU A 1009 27.73 -2.21 1.83
C GLU A 1009 28.14 -1.93 0.38
N MET A 1010 27.24 -1.37 -0.45
CA MET A 1010 27.55 -1.05 -1.86
C MET A 1010 28.64 0.00 -2.01
N SER A 1011 28.78 0.92 -1.06
CA SER A 1011 29.90 1.87 -1.02
C SER A 1011 31.25 1.17 -0.78
N VAL A 1012 31.25 0.07 -0.01
CA VAL A 1012 32.42 -0.79 0.18
C VAL A 1012 32.69 -1.65 -1.05
N VAL A 1013 31.65 -2.21 -1.67
CA VAL A 1013 31.77 -3.00 -2.91
C VAL A 1013 32.35 -2.17 -4.05
N ALA A 1014 32.02 -0.88 -4.14
CA ALA A 1014 32.63 0.05 -5.09
C ALA A 1014 34.15 0.17 -4.87
N GLY A 1015 34.60 0.38 -3.62
CA GLY A 1015 36.04 0.42 -3.32
C GLY A 1015 36.76 -0.91 -3.61
N LEU A 1016 36.13 -2.03 -3.28
CA LEU A 1016 36.62 -3.37 -3.61
C LEU A 1016 36.73 -3.63 -5.13
N SER A 1017 35.85 -3.02 -5.93
CA SER A 1017 35.92 -3.04 -7.39
C SER A 1017 37.14 -2.26 -7.89
N ASP A 1018 37.39 -1.07 -7.34
CA ASP A 1018 38.55 -0.26 -7.72
C ASP A 1018 39.87 -0.96 -7.40
N LEU A 1019 39.95 -1.60 -6.23
CA LEU A 1019 41.11 -2.39 -5.82
C LEU A 1019 41.37 -3.59 -6.75
N ASP A 1020 40.31 -4.31 -7.16
CA ASP A 1020 40.45 -5.40 -8.14
C ASP A 1020 40.91 -4.88 -9.52
N ARG A 1021 40.45 -3.68 -9.93
CA ARG A 1021 40.91 -3.03 -11.16
C ARG A 1021 42.38 -2.62 -11.07
N HIS A 1022 42.82 -2.03 -9.95
CA HIS A 1022 44.23 -1.64 -9.74
C HIS A 1022 45.18 -2.84 -9.69
N THR A 1023 44.71 -4.00 -9.25
CA THR A 1023 45.48 -5.25 -9.21
C THR A 1023 45.38 -6.08 -10.50
N GLY A 1024 44.64 -5.62 -11.51
CA GLY A 1024 44.50 -6.30 -12.81
C GLY A 1024 43.50 -7.46 -12.84
N HIS A 1025 42.70 -7.64 -11.78
CA HIS A 1025 41.64 -8.66 -11.70
C HIS A 1025 40.33 -8.16 -12.35
N TYR A 1026 40.39 -7.78 -13.63
CA TYR A 1026 39.29 -7.08 -14.32
C TYR A 1026 37.95 -7.81 -14.32
N ALA A 1027 37.95 -9.15 -14.36
CA ALA A 1027 36.71 -9.94 -14.29
C ALA A 1027 35.96 -9.72 -12.96
N ARG A 1028 36.68 -9.76 -11.83
CA ARG A 1028 36.12 -9.52 -10.49
C ARG A 1028 35.72 -8.05 -10.29
N ALA A 1029 36.56 -7.13 -10.78
CA ALA A 1029 36.25 -5.70 -10.76
C ALA A 1029 34.94 -5.42 -11.49
N LYS A 1030 34.78 -5.96 -12.70
CA LYS A 1030 33.58 -5.81 -13.53
C LYS A 1030 32.34 -6.36 -12.84
N GLU A 1031 32.42 -7.55 -12.25
CA GLU A 1031 31.32 -8.16 -11.49
C GLU A 1031 30.84 -7.23 -10.36
N ARG A 1032 31.77 -6.71 -9.56
CA ARG A 1032 31.49 -5.80 -8.44
C ARG A 1032 30.95 -4.45 -8.91
N ALA A 1033 31.56 -3.84 -9.92
CA ALA A 1033 31.08 -2.57 -10.49
C ALA A 1033 29.67 -2.68 -11.08
N LEU A 1034 29.38 -3.77 -11.81
CA LEU A 1034 28.04 -4.03 -12.34
C LEU A 1034 27.02 -4.35 -11.24
N ARG A 1035 27.44 -4.93 -10.11
CA ARG A 1035 26.58 -5.10 -8.93
C ARG A 1035 26.19 -3.74 -8.32
N VAL A 1036 27.16 -2.83 -8.13
CA VAL A 1036 26.89 -1.46 -7.65
C VAL A 1036 26.01 -0.69 -8.63
N TYR A 1037 26.32 -0.77 -9.93
CA TYR A 1037 25.53 -0.14 -10.98
C TYR A 1037 24.07 -0.58 -10.94
N ARG A 1038 23.83 -1.90 -10.97
CA ARG A 1038 22.47 -2.48 -10.93
C ARG A 1038 21.73 -2.11 -9.65
N PHE A 1039 22.43 -2.09 -8.50
CA PHE A 1039 21.83 -1.67 -7.23
C PHE A 1039 21.35 -0.21 -7.25
N MET A 1040 22.18 0.70 -7.78
CA MET A 1040 21.83 2.12 -7.87
C MET A 1040 20.75 2.37 -8.92
N GLU A 1041 20.81 1.68 -10.07
CA GLU A 1041 19.85 1.82 -11.17
C GLU A 1041 18.46 1.37 -10.74
N ALA A 1042 18.38 0.22 -10.08
CA ALA A 1042 17.15 -0.30 -9.49
C ALA A 1042 16.50 0.69 -8.51
N ARG A 1043 17.33 1.43 -7.76
CA ARG A 1043 16.90 2.39 -6.73
C ARG A 1043 16.76 3.84 -7.20
N GLY A 1044 16.88 4.10 -8.51
CA GLY A 1044 16.83 5.47 -9.04
C GLY A 1044 17.94 6.38 -8.52
N GLY A 1045 19.08 5.81 -8.08
CA GLY A 1045 20.25 6.53 -7.62
C GLY A 1045 21.03 7.19 -8.77
N SER A 1046 21.98 8.08 -8.43
CA SER A 1046 22.87 8.67 -9.44
C SER A 1046 23.73 7.59 -10.09
N LEU A 1047 23.68 7.53 -11.42
CA LEU A 1047 24.35 6.52 -12.23
C LEU A 1047 25.65 7.00 -12.89
N MET A 1048 26.00 8.28 -12.76
CA MET A 1048 27.19 8.86 -13.40
C MET A 1048 28.48 8.16 -12.94
N ILE A 1049 28.76 8.15 -11.63
CA ILE A 1049 29.98 7.56 -11.08
C ILE A 1049 30.04 6.03 -11.29
N PRO A 1050 28.97 5.24 -11.01
CA PRO A 1050 28.97 3.82 -11.35
C PRO A 1050 29.23 3.53 -12.83
N SER A 1051 28.68 4.34 -13.75
CA SER A 1051 28.91 4.18 -15.20
C SER A 1051 30.36 4.46 -15.58
N LEU A 1052 30.96 5.52 -15.01
CA LEU A 1052 32.38 5.83 -15.23
C LEU A 1052 33.28 4.71 -14.72
N ASN A 1053 33.03 4.16 -13.54
CA ASN A 1053 33.82 3.05 -12.99
C ASN A 1053 33.77 1.81 -13.90
N VAL A 1054 32.60 1.45 -14.43
CA VAL A 1054 32.46 0.36 -15.41
C VAL A 1054 33.23 0.68 -16.70
N ALA A 1055 33.12 1.91 -17.20
CA ALA A 1055 33.82 2.35 -18.41
C ALA A 1055 35.35 2.27 -18.25
N MET A 1056 35.89 2.66 -17.09
CA MET A 1056 37.31 2.53 -16.79
C MET A 1056 37.79 1.08 -16.79
N ILE A 1057 37.01 0.16 -16.20
CA ILE A 1057 37.35 -1.27 -16.18
C ILE A 1057 37.49 -1.81 -17.61
N TYR A 1058 36.52 -1.54 -18.48
CA TYR A 1058 36.57 -1.94 -19.89
C TYR A 1058 37.76 -1.31 -20.62
N PHE A 1059 38.06 -0.03 -20.37
CA PHE A 1059 39.22 0.63 -20.97
C PHE A 1059 40.56 -0.04 -20.56
N TYR A 1060 40.76 -0.33 -19.28
CA TYR A 1060 41.98 -1.00 -18.79
C TYR A 1060 42.10 -2.45 -19.25
N GLU A 1061 40.99 -3.16 -19.42
CA GLU A 1061 40.93 -4.51 -20.00
C GLU A 1061 41.24 -4.52 -21.51
N GLY A 1062 41.09 -3.37 -22.19
CA GLY A 1062 41.32 -3.19 -23.62
C GLY A 1062 40.06 -3.30 -24.49
N ASP A 1063 38.88 -3.43 -23.90
CA ASP A 1063 37.59 -3.44 -24.59
C ASP A 1063 37.05 -2.01 -24.75
N VAL A 1064 37.64 -1.29 -25.70
CA VAL A 1064 37.35 0.13 -25.91
C VAL A 1064 35.94 0.37 -26.45
N ALA A 1065 35.34 -0.61 -27.12
CA ALA A 1065 33.98 -0.50 -27.63
C ALA A 1065 32.97 -0.32 -26.48
N HIS A 1066 33.03 -1.18 -25.47
CA HIS A 1066 32.18 -1.06 -24.28
C HIS A 1066 32.59 0.15 -23.41
N ALA A 1067 33.88 0.50 -23.33
CA ALA A 1067 34.30 1.71 -22.65
C ALA A 1067 33.61 2.97 -23.23
N ILE A 1068 33.51 3.08 -24.56
CA ILE A 1068 32.80 4.17 -25.24
C ILE A 1068 31.32 4.18 -24.91
N GLU A 1069 30.66 3.03 -24.92
CA GLU A 1069 29.24 2.90 -24.60
C GLU A 1069 28.95 3.41 -23.18
N TRP A 1070 29.69 2.93 -22.19
CA TRP A 1070 29.52 3.30 -20.79
C TRP A 1070 29.91 4.75 -20.51
N THR A 1071 30.92 5.29 -21.21
CA THR A 1071 31.28 6.72 -21.14
C THR A 1071 30.15 7.60 -21.65
N ARG A 1072 29.51 7.22 -22.77
CA ARG A 1072 28.36 7.95 -23.32
C ARG A 1072 27.17 7.92 -22.36
N ARG A 1073 26.91 6.75 -21.77
CA ARG A 1073 25.86 6.59 -20.75
C ARG A 1073 26.09 7.54 -19.57
N ALA A 1074 27.32 7.65 -19.09
CA ALA A 1074 27.66 8.61 -18.03
C ALA A 1074 27.47 10.08 -18.45
N GLU A 1075 27.74 10.42 -19.70
CA GLU A 1075 27.58 11.76 -20.27
C GLU A 1075 26.09 12.18 -20.32
N ASP A 1076 25.20 11.27 -20.72
CA ASP A 1076 23.75 11.52 -20.79
C ASP A 1076 23.10 11.75 -19.41
N LEU A 1077 23.78 11.33 -18.34
CA LEU A 1077 23.29 11.35 -16.95
C LEU A 1077 23.80 12.56 -16.14
N ALA A 1078 24.57 13.47 -16.73
CA ALA A 1078 25.33 14.49 -15.99
C ALA A 1078 24.53 15.78 -15.72
N PRO A 1079 24.18 16.12 -14.46
CA PRO A 1079 23.77 17.48 -14.11
C PRO A 1079 24.95 18.47 -14.17
N SER A 1080 24.64 19.77 -14.25
CA SER A 1080 25.65 20.84 -14.29
C SER A 1080 26.45 20.91 -12.98
N MET A 1081 27.76 20.72 -13.08
CA MET A 1081 28.78 20.80 -12.01
C MET A 1081 28.80 19.65 -10.97
N ASP A 1082 29.40 18.52 -11.35
CA ASP A 1082 29.75 17.39 -10.49
C ASP A 1082 31.23 16.96 -10.68
N ARG A 1083 31.86 16.37 -9.66
CA ARG A 1083 33.26 15.86 -9.68
C ARG A 1083 33.48 14.78 -10.74
N GLY A 1084 32.41 14.12 -11.20
CA GLY A 1084 32.46 13.15 -12.30
C GLY A 1084 32.93 13.74 -13.63
N TRP A 1085 32.84 15.07 -13.84
CA TRP A 1085 33.29 15.72 -15.08
C TRP A 1085 34.79 15.56 -15.33
N THR A 1086 35.61 15.67 -14.29
CA THR A 1086 37.07 15.50 -14.38
C THR A 1086 37.41 14.10 -14.93
N MET A 1087 36.80 13.06 -14.35
CA MET A 1087 37.04 11.68 -14.78
C MET A 1087 36.45 11.41 -16.18
N LEU A 1088 35.27 11.97 -16.49
CA LEU A 1088 34.66 11.87 -17.82
C LEU A 1088 35.57 12.48 -18.91
N HIS A 1089 36.14 13.66 -18.67
CA HIS A 1089 37.05 14.30 -19.61
C HIS A 1089 38.34 13.50 -19.81
N LEU A 1090 38.92 13.00 -18.72
CA LEU A 1090 40.12 12.17 -18.77
C LEU A 1090 39.87 10.86 -19.53
N LEU A 1091 38.73 10.20 -19.29
CA LEU A 1091 38.38 8.95 -19.97
C LEU A 1091 38.13 9.18 -21.47
N ARG A 1092 37.48 10.29 -21.85
CA ARG A 1092 37.33 10.67 -23.28
C ARG A 1092 38.67 10.96 -23.93
N LEU A 1093 39.58 11.63 -23.22
CA LEU A 1093 40.94 11.87 -23.71
C LEU A 1093 41.69 10.54 -23.91
N ALA A 1094 41.56 9.61 -22.96
CA ALA A 1094 42.16 8.29 -23.00
C ALA A 1094 41.64 7.46 -24.19
N ILE A 1095 40.32 7.44 -24.40
CA ILE A 1095 39.67 6.75 -25.52
C ILE A 1095 40.12 7.31 -26.87
N ALA A 1096 40.12 8.64 -27.04
CA ALA A 1096 40.53 9.25 -28.31
C ALA A 1096 42.00 8.99 -28.62
N THR A 1097 42.86 9.09 -27.60
CA THR A 1097 44.29 8.78 -27.73
C THR A 1097 44.51 7.31 -28.08
N TYR A 1098 43.76 6.38 -27.48
CA TYR A 1098 43.81 4.96 -27.83
C TYR A 1098 43.43 4.72 -29.29
N GLN A 1099 42.42 5.43 -29.81
CA GLN A 1099 41.98 5.35 -31.21
C GLN A 1099 42.95 6.05 -32.20
N GLY A 1100 43.98 6.75 -31.71
CA GLY A 1100 44.88 7.56 -32.52
C GLY A 1100 44.28 8.88 -33.00
N ASP A 1101 43.13 9.30 -32.46
CA ASP A 1101 42.52 10.60 -32.75
C ASP A 1101 43.02 11.66 -31.78
N ILE A 1102 43.94 12.49 -32.25
CA ILE A 1102 44.54 13.56 -31.45
C ILE A 1102 43.77 14.89 -31.55
N ASN A 1103 42.82 15.03 -32.48
CA ASN A 1103 42.12 16.28 -32.72
C ASN A 1103 41.44 16.90 -31.49
N PRO A 1104 40.80 16.12 -30.58
CA PRO A 1104 40.14 16.71 -29.41
C PRO A 1104 41.10 17.00 -28.24
N TRP A 1105 42.41 16.76 -28.39
CA TRP A 1105 43.38 16.83 -27.29
C TRP A 1105 43.36 18.20 -26.59
N GLU A 1106 43.60 19.29 -27.33
CA GLU A 1106 43.71 20.64 -26.75
C GLU A 1106 42.45 21.03 -25.96
N THR A 1107 41.28 20.78 -26.54
CA THR A 1107 40.00 21.10 -25.90
C THR A 1107 39.78 20.23 -24.65
N ARG A 1108 39.97 18.90 -24.74
CA ARG A 1108 39.70 17.99 -23.62
C ARG A 1108 40.73 18.13 -22.50
N PHE A 1109 41.99 18.34 -22.84
CA PHE A 1109 43.06 18.56 -21.87
C PHE A 1109 42.85 19.88 -21.12
N ALA A 1110 42.46 20.96 -21.81
CA ALA A 1110 42.11 22.22 -21.17
C ALA A 1110 40.89 22.11 -20.24
N MET A 1111 39.86 21.36 -20.64
CA MET A 1111 38.70 21.08 -19.78
C MET A 1111 39.09 20.24 -18.55
N LEU A 1112 39.94 19.22 -18.73
CA LEU A 1112 40.48 18.42 -17.64
C LEU A 1112 41.27 19.28 -16.64
N THR A 1113 42.19 20.12 -17.10
CA THR A 1113 42.98 20.98 -16.20
C THR A 1113 42.12 22.03 -15.51
N ALA A 1114 41.18 22.66 -16.23
CA ALA A 1114 40.26 23.64 -15.64
C ALA A 1114 39.39 23.02 -14.53
N THR A 1115 38.83 21.83 -14.79
CA THR A 1115 38.02 21.11 -13.79
C THR A 1115 38.86 20.59 -12.62
N LEU A 1116 40.11 20.17 -12.82
CA LEU A 1116 41.04 19.83 -11.74
C LEU A 1116 41.39 21.04 -10.87
N GLU A 1117 41.69 22.19 -11.48
CA GLU A 1117 42.00 23.43 -10.75
C GLU A 1117 40.81 23.94 -9.94
N GLU A 1118 39.60 23.88 -10.50
CA GLU A 1118 38.37 24.30 -9.84
C GLU A 1118 37.96 23.35 -8.70
N SER A 1119 38.10 22.04 -8.91
CA SER A 1119 37.65 21.03 -7.94
C SER A 1119 38.66 20.71 -6.83
N GLY A 1120 39.96 20.87 -7.09
CA GLY A 1120 41.03 20.42 -6.19
C GLY A 1120 40.99 18.92 -5.90
N PHE A 1121 40.39 18.13 -6.80
CA PHE A 1121 40.12 16.71 -6.62
C PHE A 1121 41.41 15.88 -6.76
N VAL A 1122 41.75 15.12 -5.71
CA VAL A 1122 42.90 14.22 -5.67
C VAL A 1122 42.39 12.78 -5.64
N ASP A 1123 42.70 12.03 -6.68
CA ASP A 1123 42.38 10.61 -6.80
C ASP A 1123 43.47 9.89 -7.62
N ILE A 1124 43.83 8.69 -7.19
CA ILE A 1124 44.87 7.86 -7.78
C ILE A 1124 44.59 7.45 -9.22
N ASP A 1125 43.32 7.38 -9.62
CA ASP A 1125 42.95 7.02 -11.00
C ASP A 1125 43.36 8.08 -12.01
N LEU A 1126 43.47 9.34 -11.60
CA LEU A 1126 43.88 10.44 -12.47
C LEU A 1126 45.32 10.26 -13.00
N PRO A 1127 46.36 10.16 -12.15
CA PRO A 1127 47.72 9.96 -12.65
C PRO A 1127 47.91 8.59 -13.31
N LEU A 1128 47.25 7.53 -12.82
CA LEU A 1128 47.29 6.20 -13.45
C LEU A 1128 46.78 6.24 -14.90
N MET A 1129 45.64 6.90 -15.13
CA MET A 1129 45.05 6.98 -16.45
C MET A 1129 45.84 7.92 -17.37
N LEU A 1130 46.37 9.04 -16.85
CA LEU A 1130 47.25 9.92 -17.63
C LEU A 1130 48.54 9.22 -18.08
N GLU A 1131 49.15 8.38 -17.24
CA GLU A 1131 50.26 7.54 -17.67
C GLU A 1131 49.86 6.57 -18.78
N ARG A 1132 48.64 6.02 -18.73
CA ARG A 1132 48.12 5.18 -19.80
C ARG A 1132 47.87 5.98 -21.07
N VAL A 1133 47.30 7.18 -20.99
CA VAL A 1133 47.14 8.10 -22.12
C VAL A 1133 48.49 8.38 -22.77
N ALA A 1134 49.52 8.67 -21.98
CA ALA A 1134 50.87 8.90 -22.50
C ALA A 1134 51.46 7.67 -23.19
N GLN A 1135 51.22 6.46 -22.67
CA GLN A 1135 51.63 5.22 -23.34
C GLN A 1135 50.97 5.06 -24.71
N GLU A 1136 49.67 5.30 -24.81
CA GLU A 1136 48.95 5.23 -26.10
C GLU A 1136 49.38 6.34 -27.06
N ALA A 1137 49.61 7.56 -26.57
CA ALA A 1137 50.12 8.67 -27.38
C ALA A 1137 51.50 8.35 -27.97
N VAL A 1138 52.40 7.71 -27.21
CA VAL A 1138 53.71 7.24 -27.72
C VAL A 1138 53.52 6.19 -28.81
N ARG A 1139 52.58 5.25 -28.64
CA ARG A 1139 52.28 4.21 -29.66
C ARG A 1139 51.80 4.82 -30.99
N HIS A 1140 51.06 5.92 -30.93
CA HIS A 1140 50.58 6.67 -32.10
C HIS A 1140 51.51 7.81 -32.53
N HIS A 1141 52.76 7.83 -32.05
CA HIS A 1141 53.79 8.82 -32.41
C HIS A 1141 53.49 10.29 -32.03
N HIS A 1142 52.70 10.50 -30.98
CA HIS A 1142 52.35 11.81 -30.43
C HIS A 1142 53.18 12.16 -29.17
N GLY A 1143 54.51 12.24 -29.32
CA GLY A 1143 55.45 12.43 -28.19
C GLY A 1143 55.23 13.70 -27.35
N ALA A 1144 54.88 14.83 -27.98
CA ALA A 1144 54.60 16.08 -27.26
C ALA A 1144 53.38 15.97 -26.32
N HIS A 1145 52.30 15.36 -26.80
CA HIS A 1145 51.08 15.10 -26.02
C HIS A 1145 51.36 14.08 -24.89
N ALA A 1146 52.17 13.05 -25.17
CA ALA A 1146 52.62 12.11 -24.14
C ALA A 1146 53.43 12.79 -23.03
N ALA A 1147 54.34 13.70 -23.38
CA ALA A 1147 55.10 14.48 -22.41
C ALA A 1147 54.19 15.39 -21.57
N GLN A 1148 53.18 16.02 -22.19
CA GLN A 1148 52.20 16.85 -21.49
C GLN A 1148 51.36 16.05 -20.49
N ALA A 1149 50.86 14.87 -20.87
CA ALA A 1149 50.13 13.99 -19.97
C ALA A 1149 51.00 13.45 -18.81
N LEU A 1150 52.26 13.08 -19.08
CA LEU A 1150 53.19 12.63 -18.02
C LEU A 1150 53.60 13.75 -17.06
N THR A 1151 53.65 14.99 -17.53
CA THR A 1151 53.92 16.15 -16.68
C THR A 1151 52.77 16.35 -15.69
N LEU A 1152 51.53 16.36 -16.18
CA LEU A 1152 50.35 16.43 -15.32
C LEU A 1152 50.25 15.22 -14.38
N ALA A 1153 50.54 14.00 -14.87
CA ALA A 1153 50.58 12.80 -14.02
C ALA A 1153 51.62 12.91 -12.91
N ALA A 1154 52.80 13.47 -13.19
CA ALA A 1154 53.82 13.68 -12.18
C ALA A 1154 53.38 14.65 -11.09
N ASP A 1155 52.75 15.76 -11.46
CA ASP A 1155 52.26 16.76 -10.51
C ASP A 1155 51.14 16.17 -9.63
N LEU A 1156 50.27 15.34 -10.20
CA LEU A 1156 49.25 14.60 -9.43
C LEU A 1156 49.87 13.51 -8.53
N TRP A 1157 50.90 12.80 -8.97
CA TRP A 1157 51.62 11.85 -8.10
C TRP A 1157 52.28 12.54 -6.90
N GLU A 1158 52.80 13.76 -7.07
CA GLU A 1158 53.31 14.55 -5.95
C GLU A 1158 52.22 14.95 -4.98
N GLN A 1159 51.03 15.30 -5.48
CA GLN A 1159 49.85 15.60 -4.65
C GLN A 1159 49.39 14.38 -3.84
N THR A 1160 49.55 13.16 -4.36
CA THR A 1160 49.28 11.91 -3.62
C THR A 1160 50.47 11.43 -2.76
N HIS A 1161 51.56 12.19 -2.70
CA HIS A 1161 52.81 11.87 -1.98
C HIS A 1161 53.57 10.61 -2.47
N ILE A 1162 53.30 10.11 -3.68
CA ILE A 1162 54.04 8.98 -4.29
C ILE A 1162 55.22 9.51 -5.12
N LEU A 1163 56.22 10.04 -4.43
CA LEU A 1163 57.35 10.78 -5.02
C LEU A 1163 58.18 9.96 -6.02
N GLU A 1164 58.30 8.65 -5.81
CA GLU A 1164 59.05 7.78 -6.73
C GLU A 1164 58.39 7.74 -8.12
N ARG A 1165 57.06 7.60 -8.18
CA ARG A 1165 56.31 7.61 -9.44
C ARG A 1165 56.29 8.99 -10.08
N ALA A 1166 56.16 10.06 -9.29
CA ALA A 1166 56.30 11.42 -9.79
C ALA A 1166 57.64 11.63 -10.50
N HIS A 1167 58.74 11.20 -9.87
CA HIS A 1167 60.07 11.29 -10.45
C HIS A 1167 60.20 10.46 -11.75
N GLN A 1168 59.68 9.22 -11.76
CA GLN A 1168 59.66 8.37 -12.95
C GLN A 1168 58.85 9.00 -14.10
N ALA A 1169 57.68 9.57 -13.80
CA ALA A 1169 56.84 10.26 -14.77
C ALA A 1169 57.56 11.49 -15.37
N ARG A 1170 58.23 12.31 -14.55
CA ARG A 1170 59.03 13.46 -15.03
C ARG A 1170 60.21 13.04 -15.90
N GLN A 1171 60.93 11.98 -15.53
CA GLN A 1171 62.03 11.45 -16.34
C GLN A 1171 61.52 11.00 -17.72
N ARG A 1172 60.38 10.30 -17.76
CA ARG A 1172 59.75 9.86 -19.01
C ARG A 1172 59.25 11.04 -19.84
N ALA A 1173 58.64 12.06 -19.22
CA ALA A 1173 58.23 13.28 -19.89
C ALA A 1173 59.41 14.00 -20.56
N ALA A 1174 60.52 14.16 -19.83
CA ALA A 1174 61.74 14.80 -20.34
C ALA A 1174 62.37 14.05 -21.52
N SER A 1175 62.23 12.71 -21.56
CA SER A 1175 62.71 11.89 -22.69
C SER A 1175 61.86 12.01 -23.97
N LEU A 1176 60.65 12.54 -23.86
CA LEU A 1176 59.66 12.65 -24.96
C LEU A 1176 59.45 14.10 -25.43
N ALA A 1177 59.96 15.08 -24.69
CA ALA A 1177 59.92 16.48 -25.08
C ALA A 1177 60.77 16.71 -26.34
N PRO A 1178 60.29 17.45 -27.35
CA PRO A 1178 61.10 17.82 -28.50
C PRO A 1178 62.31 18.66 -28.04
N ALA A 1179 63.51 18.29 -28.50
CA ALA A 1179 64.77 18.96 -28.18
C ALA A 1179 64.82 20.41 -28.69
#